data_AF-A0A0F9DX30-F1
#
_entry.id   AF-A0A0F9DX30-F1
#
_cell.length_a   1.000
_cell.length_b   1.000
_cell.length_c   1.000
_cell.angle_alpha   90.00
_cell.angle_beta   90.00
_cell.angle_gamma   90.00
#
_symmetry.space_group_name_H-M   'P 1'
#
loop_
_entity.id
_entity.type
_entity.pdbx_description
1 polymer ?
#
loop_
_entity_poly.entity_id
_entity_poly.type
_entity_poly.pdbx_seq_one_letter_code
_entity_poly.pdbx_strand_id
1 'polypeptide(L)'
;GEYTGGAFDAFAAKLDSSGVRQWHTFMGSSGTDFGEAIAVDTSGNVYVAGTSYAWGSPVTGGEHAGAQDAFAAKLDNNGAYQWHTFMGSASNDYGYAIALDTGGNVYLSGYSSPNYAPWGPTPVNAHAGGYDIFTAKLNNDGEYQWHTFTGGAGNEYESNGIVLDTTGNIYVAARANQSTFGSPVNPHYLSSSSNPIVFKLNNNGEYQWHTYMGGSAHHYAYGLVIDTDGNLYVVGYSPTTWGSPEKAHAGGADAFVAKLNGSTGVRQWHTFMGGTGSDKGNGIALDTDTPVNVYVAGESTATWGSPVNTHAGNNDIFVALLNSIDGVRQGHTFMGDTTNNRGFGIAVDTSTPATVYVAGRSYDWGSPLNAYAGGEDAFVAKLVFPEINIRQDMSNISDGGTYDFGSQNTGNDYDRTFTIENTGEVNLIPSTSITITGTDAGQFSVQQQPSSPVASGGSTAFTIRFSPTSAGAKTASISITNNDWNKSPYDIDFTGTGTTGLYELTIETDSNGTTDPHPGIYGHSNGTEVDITPIADSGYIFSNWSGDASGSANPVTVTMNSDKSVTANFIAAGALAYFVVDAPANGTAGTAFSLTVTAKDSLGNTTIAVSGITTLSVDSGTISQTSIDASGFTDDGIWTGPNITLSEAGSRTI
;
A
#
# COMPACT_ATOMS: atom_id res chain seq x y z
N GLY A 1 -4.85 -5.60 36.62
CA GLY A 1 -3.86 -4.54 36.34
C GLY A 1 -2.56 -5.01 36.93
N GLU A 2 -1.72 -5.63 36.11
CA GLU A 2 -0.46 -6.26 36.55
C GLU A 2 0.78 -5.42 36.23
N TYR A 3 0.57 -4.20 35.73
CA TYR A 3 1.62 -3.20 35.52
C TYR A 3 2.09 -2.64 36.86
N THR A 4 3.39 -2.70 37.10
CA THR A 4 4.01 -2.20 38.34
C THR A 4 4.79 -0.90 38.16
N GLY A 5 5.12 -0.53 36.92
CA GLY A 5 5.70 0.74 36.51
C GLY A 5 7.18 0.95 36.83
N GLY A 6 7.95 1.29 35.80
CA GLY A 6 9.39 1.49 35.85
C GLY A 6 9.88 2.79 35.22
N ALA A 7 11.18 2.84 34.87
CA ALA A 7 11.78 4.02 34.23
C ALA A 7 11.49 4.08 32.71
N PHE A 8 11.37 2.90 32.09
CA PHE A 8 10.92 2.72 30.72
C PHE A 8 9.97 1.54 30.71
N ASP A 9 8.80 1.71 30.10
CA ASP A 9 7.78 0.68 30.01
C ASP A 9 7.46 0.39 28.54
N ALA A 10 7.14 -0.87 28.22
CA ALA A 10 6.58 -1.19 26.92
C ALA A 10 5.18 -0.58 26.80
N PHE A 11 4.83 -0.06 25.63
CA PHE A 11 3.49 0.47 25.39
C PHE A 11 2.96 0.02 24.03
N ALA A 12 1.63 -0.03 23.93
CA ALA A 12 0.92 -0.20 22.67
C ALA A 12 -0.18 0.85 22.58
N ALA A 13 -0.44 1.35 21.38
CA ALA A 13 -1.49 2.32 21.12
C ALA A 13 -2.19 2.02 19.80
N LYS A 14 -3.50 2.33 19.75
CA LYS A 14 -4.31 2.28 18.53
C LYS A 14 -4.79 3.67 18.18
N LEU A 15 -4.67 4.02 16.91
CA LEU A 15 -5.20 5.25 16.33
C LEU A 15 -6.23 4.89 15.25
N ASP A 16 -7.17 5.79 14.97
CA ASP A 16 -8.02 5.67 13.78
C ASP A 16 -7.32 6.21 12.51
N SER A 17 -8.00 6.12 11.37
CA SER A 17 -7.47 6.57 10.07
C SER A 17 -7.22 8.08 10.01
N SER A 18 -7.84 8.87 10.91
CA SER A 18 -7.58 10.30 11.06
C SER A 18 -6.42 10.60 12.02
N GLY A 19 -5.82 9.57 12.64
CA GLY A 19 -4.72 9.70 13.59
C GLY A 19 -5.16 10.00 15.03
N VAL A 20 -6.46 9.90 15.35
CA VAL A 20 -6.95 10.09 16.72
C VAL A 20 -6.75 8.81 17.53
N ARG A 21 -6.09 8.93 18.69
CA ARG A 21 -5.84 7.81 19.61
C ARG A 21 -7.15 7.25 20.16
N GLN A 22 -7.42 5.99 19.87
CA GLN A 22 -8.56 5.23 20.38
C GLN A 22 -8.27 4.67 21.78
N TRP A 23 -7.10 4.04 21.95
CA TRP A 23 -6.62 3.55 23.23
C TRP A 23 -5.09 3.50 23.26
N HIS A 24 -4.53 3.42 24.47
CA HIS A 24 -3.15 3.02 24.71
C HIS A 24 -3.08 2.25 26.03
N THR A 25 -2.06 1.42 26.19
CA THR A 25 -1.77 0.71 27.44
C THR A 25 -0.27 0.54 27.62
N PHE A 26 0.14 0.37 28.87
CA PHE A 26 1.51 0.04 29.26
C PHE A 26 1.60 -1.40 29.74
N MET A 27 2.75 -2.02 29.53
CA MET A 27 3.08 -3.39 29.92
C MET A 27 4.51 -3.41 30.46
N GLY A 28 4.74 -4.15 31.54
CA GLY A 28 6.06 -4.25 32.12
C GLY A 28 6.10 -4.37 33.63
N SER A 29 7.31 -4.55 34.12
CA SER A 29 7.71 -4.74 35.49
C SER A 29 7.88 -3.40 36.21
N SER A 30 8.63 -3.40 37.34
CA SER A 30 9.05 -2.16 38.00
C SER A 30 10.41 -1.67 37.53
N GLY A 31 11.00 -2.36 36.55
CA GLY A 31 12.34 -2.16 36.03
C GLY A 31 12.34 -1.41 34.71
N THR A 32 13.11 -1.93 33.76
CA THR A 32 13.14 -1.42 32.38
C THR A 32 12.51 -2.48 31.49
N ASP A 33 11.52 -2.06 30.71
CA ASP A 33 10.74 -2.92 29.85
C ASP A 33 10.66 -2.31 28.45
N PHE A 34 11.04 -3.09 27.44
CA PHE A 34 11.08 -2.65 26.06
C PHE A 34 10.08 -3.46 25.24
N GLY A 35 9.18 -2.79 24.52
CA GLY A 35 8.41 -3.39 23.43
C GLY A 35 9.18 -3.20 22.13
N GLU A 36 9.63 -4.30 21.53
CA GLU A 36 10.53 -4.28 20.36
C GLU A 36 9.77 -4.56 19.06
N ALA A 37 8.70 -5.36 19.11
CA ALA A 37 7.88 -5.66 17.94
C ALA A 37 6.40 -5.83 18.27
N ILE A 38 5.57 -5.61 17.26
CA ILE A 38 4.10 -5.67 17.34
C ILE A 38 3.54 -6.41 16.12
N ALA A 39 2.53 -7.25 16.34
CA ALA A 39 1.74 -7.89 15.30
C ALA A 39 0.25 -7.79 15.64
N VAL A 40 -0.61 -7.87 14.63
CA VAL A 40 -2.06 -7.76 14.77
C VAL A 40 -2.73 -8.90 14.02
N ASP A 41 -3.72 -9.55 14.64
CA ASP A 41 -4.51 -10.58 13.97
C ASP A 41 -5.69 -9.98 13.18
N THR A 42 -6.40 -10.82 12.42
CA THR A 42 -7.56 -10.41 11.61
C THR A 42 -8.76 -9.94 12.44
N SER A 43 -8.78 -10.21 13.76
CA SER A 43 -9.79 -9.70 14.70
C SER A 43 -9.38 -8.37 15.34
N GLY A 44 -8.19 -7.86 15.03
CA GLY A 44 -7.62 -6.64 15.59
C GLY A 44 -6.99 -6.82 16.97
N ASN A 45 -6.80 -8.06 17.44
CA ASN A 45 -6.05 -8.29 18.69
C ASN A 45 -4.57 -8.00 18.44
N VAL A 46 -3.93 -7.41 19.44
CA VAL A 46 -2.55 -6.91 19.36
C VAL A 46 -1.63 -7.82 20.15
N TYR A 47 -0.50 -8.17 19.55
CA TYR A 47 0.53 -9.01 20.15
C TYR A 47 1.83 -8.22 20.20
N VAL A 48 2.48 -8.20 21.35
CA VAL A 48 3.73 -7.46 21.57
C VAL A 48 4.81 -8.41 22.03
N ALA A 49 5.98 -8.31 21.40
CA ALA A 49 7.21 -8.96 21.83
C ALA A 49 8.19 -7.93 22.38
N GLY A 50 9.01 -8.36 23.33
CA GLY A 50 9.95 -7.46 23.96
C GLY A 50 10.82 -8.12 25.00
N THR A 51 11.41 -7.29 25.85
CA THR A 51 12.32 -7.69 26.93
C THR A 51 11.95 -6.98 28.22
N SER A 52 11.89 -7.70 29.34
CA SER A 52 11.40 -7.15 30.61
C SER A 52 11.74 -8.08 31.79
N TYR A 53 11.79 -7.54 33.01
CA TYR A 53 11.83 -8.39 34.20
C TYR A 53 10.47 -9.06 34.43
N ALA A 54 10.43 -10.16 35.16
CA ALA A 54 9.16 -10.81 35.52
C ALA A 54 8.14 -9.81 36.14
N TRP A 55 6.91 -9.83 35.65
CA TRP A 55 5.78 -9.07 36.20
C TRP A 55 4.52 -9.94 36.20
N GLY A 56 3.50 -9.53 36.96
CA GLY A 56 2.18 -10.13 36.90
C GLY A 56 2.11 -11.64 37.10
N SER A 57 1.16 -12.26 36.39
CA SER A 57 0.87 -13.70 36.43
C SER A 57 0.98 -14.28 35.00
N PRO A 58 2.19 -14.62 34.53
CA PRO A 58 2.38 -15.15 33.17
C PRO A 58 1.72 -16.52 32.98
N VAL A 59 1.29 -16.82 31.76
CA VAL A 59 0.63 -18.09 31.37
C VAL A 59 1.52 -19.28 31.66
N THR A 60 2.79 -19.21 31.28
CA THR A 60 3.81 -20.16 31.74
C THR A 60 4.69 -19.47 32.76
N GLY A 61 4.48 -19.80 34.04
CA GLY A 61 5.30 -19.32 35.16
C GLY A 61 6.26 -20.42 35.63
N GLY A 62 7.54 -20.08 35.79
CA GLY A 62 8.52 -21.04 36.29
C GLY A 62 9.88 -20.48 36.73
N GLU A 63 10.58 -19.68 35.91
CA GLU A 63 12.06 -19.64 36.04
C GLU A 63 12.73 -18.24 36.01
N HIS A 64 11.94 -17.16 35.92
CA HIS A 64 12.39 -15.80 35.59
C HIS A 64 12.96 -14.99 36.78
N ALA A 65 13.75 -15.63 37.64
CA ALA A 65 14.24 -15.05 38.88
C ALA A 65 15.57 -14.30 38.69
N GLY A 66 15.50 -13.04 38.25
CA GLY A 66 16.50 -12.01 38.57
C GLY A 66 17.08 -11.19 37.42
N ALA A 67 16.85 -11.58 36.17
CA ALA A 67 17.34 -10.91 34.96
C ALA A 67 16.17 -10.48 34.05
N GLN A 68 16.47 -9.80 32.94
CA GLN A 68 15.46 -9.44 31.93
C GLN A 68 15.25 -10.60 30.97
N ASP A 69 14.01 -10.99 30.76
CA ASP A 69 13.63 -12.10 29.88
C ASP A 69 12.85 -11.61 28.66
N ALA A 70 12.88 -12.38 27.58
CA ALA A 70 12.02 -12.13 26.45
C ALA A 70 10.57 -12.38 26.86
N PHE A 71 9.64 -11.56 26.38
CA PHE A 71 8.22 -11.75 26.63
C PHE A 71 7.39 -11.69 25.36
N ALA A 72 6.22 -12.32 25.42
CA ALA A 72 5.11 -12.10 24.50
C ALA A 72 3.86 -11.72 25.30
N ALA A 73 3.09 -10.74 24.83
CA ALA A 73 1.84 -10.32 25.44
C ALA A 73 0.75 -10.14 24.39
N LYS A 74 -0.51 -10.43 24.77
CA LYS A 74 -1.70 -10.23 23.93
C LYS A 74 -2.65 -9.24 24.59
N LEU A 75 -3.15 -8.31 23.78
CA LEU A 75 -4.23 -7.38 24.07
C LEU A 75 -5.39 -7.66 23.11
N ASP A 76 -6.62 -7.44 23.54
CA ASP A 76 -7.75 -7.45 22.62
C ASP A 76 -7.79 -6.17 21.76
N ASN A 77 -8.71 -6.12 20.80
CA ASN A 77 -8.89 -4.97 19.90
C ASN A 77 -9.27 -3.64 20.59
N ASN A 78 -9.67 -3.70 21.87
CA ASN A 78 -9.96 -2.55 22.72
C ASN A 78 -8.78 -2.17 23.65
N GLY A 79 -7.64 -2.86 23.50
CA GLY A 79 -6.45 -2.66 24.32
C GLY A 79 -6.51 -3.33 25.69
N ALA A 80 -7.51 -4.18 25.96
CA ALA A 80 -7.59 -4.89 27.22
C ALA A 80 -6.62 -6.08 27.23
N TYR A 81 -5.79 -6.14 28.27
CA TYR A 81 -4.85 -7.23 28.50
C TYR A 81 -5.55 -8.60 28.56
N GLN A 82 -4.99 -9.57 27.82
CA GLN A 82 -5.48 -10.95 27.76
C GLN A 82 -4.52 -11.91 28.47
N TRP A 83 -3.26 -11.95 28.02
CA TRP A 83 -2.23 -12.81 28.58
C TRP A 83 -0.83 -12.24 28.30
N HIS A 84 0.16 -12.68 29.07
CA HIS A 84 1.56 -12.58 28.71
C HIS A 84 2.29 -13.85 29.14
N THR A 85 3.47 -14.06 28.56
CA THR A 85 4.38 -15.13 28.94
C THR A 85 5.82 -14.69 28.79
N PHE A 86 6.72 -15.38 29.50
CA PHE A 86 8.15 -15.13 29.48
C PHE A 86 8.92 -16.33 28.96
N MET A 87 10.09 -16.02 28.43
CA MET A 87 10.88 -16.86 27.57
C MET A 87 12.34 -16.44 27.74
N GLY A 88 13.17 -17.30 28.34
CA GLY A 88 14.57 -16.94 28.57
C GLY A 88 15.30 -17.90 29.49
N SER A 89 16.62 -17.68 29.56
CA SER A 89 17.55 -18.38 30.44
C SER A 89 17.56 -17.74 31.84
N ALA A 90 18.55 -18.09 32.68
CA ALA A 90 18.75 -17.36 33.94
C ALA A 90 19.49 -16.02 33.77
N SER A 91 19.88 -15.66 32.54
CA SER A 91 20.58 -14.41 32.21
C SER A 91 19.66 -13.47 31.43
N ASN A 92 20.21 -12.44 30.78
CA ASN A 92 19.38 -11.57 29.94
C ASN A 92 19.05 -12.25 28.61
N ASP A 93 17.77 -12.22 28.27
CA ASP A 93 17.18 -12.78 27.06
C ASP A 93 16.30 -11.73 26.41
N TYR A 94 16.34 -11.66 25.08
CA TYR A 94 15.75 -10.54 24.36
C TYR A 94 14.82 -11.01 23.26
N GLY A 95 13.56 -10.59 23.30
CA GLY A 95 12.58 -10.80 22.23
C GLY A 95 12.55 -9.60 21.30
N TYR A 96 12.84 -9.82 20.01
CA TYR A 96 13.00 -8.72 19.03
C TYR A 96 11.97 -8.73 17.92
N ALA A 97 11.38 -9.88 17.59
CA ALA A 97 10.43 -9.96 16.49
C ALA A 97 9.29 -10.92 16.81
N ILE A 98 8.11 -10.62 16.24
CA ILE A 98 6.88 -11.39 16.42
C ILE A 98 6.14 -11.51 15.09
N ALA A 99 5.63 -12.71 14.80
CA ALA A 99 4.73 -12.97 13.68
C ALA A 99 3.60 -13.91 14.11
N LEU A 100 2.51 -13.89 13.35
CA LEU A 100 1.31 -14.68 13.61
C LEU A 100 1.00 -15.56 12.40
N ASP A 101 0.55 -16.79 12.64
CA ASP A 101 -0.11 -17.56 11.58
C ASP A 101 -1.61 -17.25 11.51
N THR A 102 -2.28 -17.75 10.47
CA THR A 102 -3.73 -17.55 10.28
C THR A 102 -4.60 -18.24 11.35
N GLY A 103 -4.02 -19.14 12.14
CA GLY A 103 -4.65 -19.77 13.30
C GLY A 103 -4.49 -18.98 14.60
N GLY A 104 -3.77 -17.84 14.57
CA GLY A 104 -3.47 -17.03 15.75
C GLY A 104 -2.35 -17.60 16.62
N ASN A 105 -1.58 -18.58 16.14
CA ASN A 105 -0.36 -19.00 16.83
C ASN A 105 0.71 -17.92 16.70
N VAL A 106 1.49 -17.76 17.76
CA VAL A 106 2.48 -16.70 17.89
C VAL A 106 3.87 -17.27 17.69
N TYR A 107 4.67 -16.63 16.86
CA TYR A 107 6.05 -16.97 16.60
C TYR A 107 6.92 -15.81 17.07
N LEU A 108 7.84 -16.08 17.99
CA LEU A 108 8.81 -15.10 18.49
C LEU A 108 10.22 -15.48 18.06
N SER A 109 11.04 -14.47 17.76
CA SER A 109 12.49 -14.63 17.68
C SER A 109 13.23 -13.60 18.51
N GLY A 110 14.45 -13.99 18.89
CA GLY A 110 15.27 -13.25 19.84
C GLY A 110 16.62 -13.93 20.02
N TYR A 111 17.37 -13.56 21.04
CA TYR A 111 18.59 -14.31 21.40
C TYR A 111 18.66 -14.58 22.89
N SER A 112 19.35 -15.68 23.22
CA SER A 112 19.46 -16.23 24.56
C SER A 112 20.90 -16.55 24.91
N SER A 113 21.21 -16.52 26.20
CA SER A 113 22.52 -16.91 26.72
C SER A 113 22.66 -18.44 26.83
N PRO A 114 23.89 -18.99 26.85
CA PRO A 114 24.11 -20.42 26.96
C PRO A 114 24.01 -20.94 28.40
N ASN A 115 23.77 -20.07 29.38
CA ASN A 115 23.64 -20.46 30.79
C ASN A 115 22.21 -20.96 31.06
N TYR A 116 21.96 -22.22 30.70
CA TYR A 116 20.64 -22.83 30.77
C TYR A 116 20.13 -22.99 32.22
N ALA A 117 19.09 -22.26 32.57
CA ALA A 117 17.95 -22.86 33.26
C ALA A 117 17.01 -23.44 32.18
N PRO A 118 16.35 -24.59 32.40
CA PRO A 118 15.52 -25.22 31.38
C PRO A 118 14.23 -24.41 31.09
N TRP A 119 14.29 -23.50 30.12
CA TRP A 119 13.10 -22.85 29.61
C TRP A 119 12.21 -23.84 28.84
N GLY A 120 11.14 -24.27 29.49
CA GLY A 120 10.08 -25.06 28.87
C GLY A 120 10.52 -26.49 28.50
N PRO A 121 9.83 -27.13 27.53
CA PRO A 121 10.20 -28.46 27.05
C PRO A 121 11.54 -28.42 26.30
N THR A 122 12.16 -29.59 26.13
CA THR A 122 13.44 -29.71 25.43
C THR A 122 13.42 -29.03 24.05
N PRO A 123 14.40 -28.15 23.74
CA PRO A 123 14.45 -27.49 22.44
C PRO A 123 14.61 -28.49 21.30
N VAL A 124 14.07 -28.15 20.12
CA VAL A 124 14.25 -28.90 18.87
C VAL A 124 15.75 -29.02 18.52
N ASN A 125 16.49 -27.91 18.63
CA ASN A 125 17.95 -27.91 18.61
C ASN A 125 18.49 -27.18 19.84
N ALA A 126 19.45 -27.82 20.51
CA ALA A 126 20.15 -27.23 21.63
C ALA A 126 21.09 -26.11 21.15
N HIS A 127 21.34 -25.18 22.06
CA HIS A 127 22.26 -24.07 21.87
C HIS A 127 23.71 -24.57 21.75
N ALA A 128 24.52 -23.92 20.91
CA ALA A 128 25.79 -24.42 20.36
C ALA A 128 27.05 -23.66 20.81
N GLY A 129 26.94 -22.55 21.55
CA GLY A 129 28.11 -21.83 22.05
C GLY A 129 27.80 -20.52 22.76
N GLY A 130 28.04 -19.38 22.10
CA GLY A 130 27.95 -18.03 22.63
C GLY A 130 26.51 -17.60 22.92
N TYR A 131 26.03 -16.48 22.37
CA TYR A 131 24.58 -16.25 22.27
C TYR A 131 24.05 -16.93 21.01
N ASP A 132 22.89 -17.58 21.06
CA ASP A 132 22.22 -18.13 19.88
C ASP A 132 20.85 -17.47 19.67
N ILE A 133 20.39 -17.44 18.41
CA ILE A 133 19.02 -17.02 18.10
C ILE A 133 18.07 -18.09 18.59
N PHE A 134 17.09 -17.72 19.41
CA PHE A 134 15.96 -18.60 19.67
C PHE A 134 14.81 -18.28 18.71
N THR A 135 14.05 -19.30 18.35
CA THR A 135 12.72 -19.14 17.74
C THR A 135 11.75 -20.01 18.52
N ALA A 136 10.63 -19.42 18.94
CA ALA A 136 9.62 -20.09 19.75
C ALA A 136 8.24 -19.97 19.12
N LYS A 137 7.42 -21.02 19.28
CA LYS A 137 6.00 -21.03 18.92
C LYS A 137 5.14 -21.13 20.18
N LEU A 138 4.14 -20.26 20.27
CA LEU A 138 3.07 -20.29 21.27
C LEU A 138 1.74 -20.50 20.55
N ASN A 139 0.74 -21.07 21.23
CA ASN A 139 -0.62 -21.05 20.73
C ASN A 139 -1.29 -19.68 21.01
N ASN A 140 -2.53 -19.52 20.56
CA ASN A 140 -3.28 -18.29 20.72
C ASN A 140 -3.60 -17.90 22.17
N ASP A 141 -3.48 -18.85 23.11
CA ASP A 141 -3.67 -18.66 24.54
C ASP A 141 -2.34 -18.34 25.28
N GLY A 142 -1.24 -18.19 24.53
CA GLY A 142 0.08 -17.90 25.07
C GLY A 142 0.78 -19.14 25.65
N GLU A 143 0.22 -20.33 25.46
CA GLU A 143 0.83 -21.57 25.92
C GLU A 143 1.94 -22.00 24.95
N TYR A 144 3.04 -22.36 25.57
CA TYR A 144 4.25 -22.77 24.90
C TYR A 144 4.08 -24.08 24.09
N GLN A 145 4.54 -24.08 22.82
CA GLN A 145 4.48 -25.26 21.94
C GLN A 145 5.86 -25.88 21.69
N TRP A 146 6.82 -25.10 21.18
CA TRP A 146 8.20 -25.52 20.94
C TRP A 146 9.15 -24.33 20.84
N HIS A 147 10.45 -24.59 20.97
CA HIS A 147 11.51 -23.65 20.59
C HIS A 147 12.67 -24.40 19.92
N THR A 148 13.48 -23.64 19.19
CA THR A 148 14.78 -24.08 18.70
C THR A 148 15.80 -22.97 18.91
N PHE A 149 17.07 -23.36 19.09
CA PHE A 149 18.19 -22.45 18.94
C PHE A 149 18.80 -22.62 17.55
N THR A 150 19.23 -21.51 16.95
CA THR A 150 19.92 -21.47 15.66
C THR A 150 21.18 -20.62 15.81
N GLY A 151 22.33 -21.28 15.72
CA GLY A 151 23.63 -20.65 15.92
C GLY A 151 24.77 -21.68 15.91
N GLY A 152 25.99 -21.18 16.08
CA GLY A 152 27.22 -21.94 16.13
C GLY A 152 27.99 -21.71 17.43
N ALA A 153 29.31 -21.90 17.39
CA ALA A 153 30.15 -21.66 18.56
C ALA A 153 30.34 -20.16 18.88
N GLY A 154 30.05 -19.27 17.91
CA GLY A 154 30.17 -17.82 18.04
C GLY A 154 28.93 -17.18 18.67
N ASN A 155 28.73 -15.88 18.45
CA ASN A 155 27.54 -15.16 18.94
C ASN A 155 26.62 -14.79 17.79
N GLU A 156 25.37 -15.23 17.87
CA GLU A 156 24.26 -14.77 17.08
C GLU A 156 23.34 -13.89 17.95
N TYR A 157 22.99 -12.69 17.48
CA TYR A 157 22.17 -11.74 18.23
C TYR A 157 21.37 -10.82 17.30
N GLU A 158 20.55 -9.93 17.88
CA GLU A 158 19.72 -8.93 17.16
C GLU A 158 18.83 -9.53 16.07
N SER A 159 17.91 -10.41 16.47
CA SER A 159 16.94 -11.06 15.57
C SER A 159 15.73 -10.15 15.28
N ASN A 160 15.94 -9.10 14.49
CA ASN A 160 14.96 -8.02 14.32
C ASN A 160 13.82 -8.32 13.32
N GLY A 161 13.86 -9.44 12.58
CA GLY A 161 12.80 -9.79 11.62
C GLY A 161 12.42 -11.26 11.65
N ILE A 162 11.12 -11.53 11.68
CA ILE A 162 10.53 -12.88 11.54
C ILE A 162 9.29 -12.81 10.63
N VAL A 163 9.20 -13.72 9.66
CA VAL A 163 8.02 -13.87 8.79
C VAL A 163 7.69 -15.32 8.52
N LEU A 164 6.45 -15.56 8.12
CA LEU A 164 5.90 -16.87 7.81
C LEU A 164 5.48 -16.91 6.35
N ASP A 165 5.76 -18.01 5.65
CA ASP A 165 5.07 -18.27 4.38
C ASP A 165 3.71 -18.94 4.60
N THR A 166 2.92 -19.05 3.53
CA THR A 166 1.57 -19.63 3.54
C THR A 166 1.54 -21.11 3.93
N THR A 167 2.69 -21.80 3.94
CA THR A 167 2.82 -23.19 4.40
C THR A 167 3.28 -23.30 5.86
N GLY A 168 3.52 -22.16 6.52
CA GLY A 168 3.98 -22.07 7.90
C GLY A 168 5.48 -22.29 8.08
N ASN A 169 6.30 -22.21 7.01
CA ASN A 169 7.74 -22.10 7.21
C ASN A 169 8.08 -20.72 7.77
N ILE A 170 9.12 -20.68 8.58
CA ILE A 170 9.53 -19.49 9.32
C ILE A 170 10.85 -19.01 8.76
N TYR A 171 10.97 -17.71 8.56
CA TYR A 171 12.17 -17.04 8.10
C TYR A 171 12.56 -16.00 9.11
N VAL A 172 13.83 -15.98 9.49
CA VAL A 172 14.35 -15.09 10.52
C VAL A 172 15.57 -14.37 9.99
N ALA A 173 15.62 -13.05 10.18
CA ALA A 173 16.80 -12.21 9.98
C ALA A 173 17.44 -11.90 11.33
N ALA A 174 18.76 -12.07 11.41
CA ALA A 174 19.56 -11.82 12.60
C ALA A 174 20.99 -11.40 12.24
N ARG A 175 21.88 -11.32 13.23
CA ARG A 175 23.31 -11.06 13.04
C ARG A 175 24.13 -12.20 13.62
N ALA A 176 25.22 -12.54 12.95
CA ALA A 176 26.21 -13.50 13.41
C ALA A 176 27.57 -12.83 13.56
N ASN A 177 28.28 -13.13 14.65
CA ASN A 177 29.60 -12.59 14.95
C ASN A 177 30.57 -13.74 15.21
N GLN A 178 31.54 -13.87 14.30
CA GLN A 178 32.57 -14.92 14.34
C GLN A 178 32.02 -16.36 14.46
N SER A 179 30.77 -16.58 14.06
CA SER A 179 30.15 -17.90 14.10
C SER A 179 30.18 -18.59 12.76
N THR A 180 30.28 -19.92 12.82
CA THR A 180 30.06 -20.83 11.71
C THR A 180 29.23 -22.00 12.20
N PHE A 181 28.19 -22.34 11.45
CA PHE A 181 27.38 -23.54 11.68
C PHE A 181 26.83 -24.05 10.37
N GLY A 182 26.46 -25.33 10.33
CA GLY A 182 25.84 -25.96 9.17
C GLY A 182 26.62 -25.78 7.86
N SER A 183 25.87 -25.65 6.75
CA SER A 183 26.39 -25.40 5.40
C SER A 183 25.60 -24.24 4.79
N PRO A 184 26.08 -22.99 4.91
CA PRO A 184 25.36 -21.84 4.38
C PRO A 184 25.32 -21.82 2.85
N VAL A 185 24.28 -21.21 2.30
CA VAL A 185 24.15 -20.92 0.86
C VAL A 185 25.25 -19.96 0.39
N ASN A 186 25.50 -18.89 1.15
CA ASN A 186 26.66 -18.01 0.98
C ASN A 186 27.49 -17.99 2.26
N PRO A 187 28.82 -18.17 2.19
CA PRO A 187 29.67 -18.33 3.37
C PRO A 187 29.84 -17.04 4.18
N HIS A 188 30.15 -17.21 5.47
CA HIS A 188 30.44 -16.09 6.37
C HIS A 188 31.88 -15.56 6.19
N TYR A 189 32.05 -14.24 6.24
CA TYR A 189 33.37 -13.58 6.27
C TYR A 189 33.87 -13.45 7.72
N LEU A 190 34.79 -14.32 8.13
CA LEU A 190 35.19 -14.52 9.53
C LEU A 190 36.18 -13.49 10.12
N SER A 191 36.45 -12.38 9.43
CA SER A 191 37.51 -11.43 9.81
C SER A 191 37.11 -10.43 10.91
N SER A 192 36.59 -10.90 12.06
CA SER A 192 36.09 -10.08 13.19
C SER A 192 34.85 -9.20 12.90
N SER A 193 34.17 -9.45 11.79
CA SER A 193 32.93 -8.78 11.40
C SER A 193 31.68 -9.47 11.95
N SER A 194 30.65 -8.65 12.20
CA SER A 194 29.28 -9.11 12.42
C SER A 194 28.52 -8.97 11.11
N ASN A 195 27.88 -10.03 10.62
CA ASN A 195 27.18 -10.05 9.33
C ASN A 195 25.74 -10.51 9.49
N PRO A 196 24.79 -9.95 8.70
CA PRO A 196 23.44 -10.44 8.64
C PRO A 196 23.40 -11.91 8.24
N ILE A 197 22.51 -12.63 8.88
CA ILE A 197 22.14 -13.99 8.56
C ILE A 197 20.63 -14.04 8.36
N VAL A 198 20.19 -14.73 7.30
CA VAL A 198 18.79 -15.13 7.15
C VAL A 198 18.75 -16.64 7.15
N PHE A 199 17.85 -17.22 7.93
CA PHE A 199 17.65 -18.66 7.98
C PHE A 199 16.18 -19.04 7.88
N LYS A 200 15.95 -20.27 7.41
CA LYS A 200 14.64 -20.89 7.30
C LYS A 200 14.51 -22.04 8.29
N LEU A 201 13.38 -22.08 8.98
CA LEU A 201 12.88 -23.23 9.72
C LEU A 201 11.59 -23.74 9.07
N ASN A 202 11.28 -25.02 9.22
CA ASN A 202 9.93 -25.51 8.92
C ASN A 202 8.96 -25.23 10.09
N ASN A 203 7.68 -25.55 9.92
CA ASN A 203 6.64 -25.29 10.94
C ASN A 203 6.85 -26.06 12.27
N ASN A 204 7.75 -27.04 12.31
CA ASN A 204 8.13 -27.78 13.51
C ASN A 204 9.38 -27.21 14.19
N GLY A 205 9.91 -26.08 13.69
CA GLY A 205 11.14 -25.47 14.21
C GLY A 205 12.42 -26.14 13.75
N GLU A 206 12.38 -27.02 12.74
CA GLU A 206 13.58 -27.70 12.25
C GLU A 206 14.30 -26.83 11.22
N TYR A 207 15.61 -26.62 11.41
CA TYR A 207 16.48 -25.88 10.51
C TYR A 207 16.50 -26.46 9.09
N GLN A 208 16.38 -25.58 8.07
CA GLN A 208 16.37 -25.95 6.65
C GLN A 208 17.60 -25.41 5.91
N TRP A 209 17.78 -24.08 5.92
CA TRP A 209 18.92 -23.41 5.27
C TRP A 209 19.24 -22.09 5.97
N HIS A 210 20.44 -21.55 5.75
CA HIS A 210 20.77 -20.16 6.05
C HIS A 210 21.71 -19.56 5.00
N THR A 211 21.73 -18.24 4.91
CA THR A 211 22.65 -17.47 4.08
C THR A 211 23.18 -16.28 4.85
N TYR A 212 24.48 -16.00 4.71
CA TYR A 212 25.08 -14.76 5.19
C TYR A 212 24.99 -13.67 4.12
N MET A 213 24.92 -12.41 4.54
CA MET A 213 25.02 -11.22 3.69
C MET A 213 26.06 -10.27 4.25
N GLY A 214 26.65 -9.43 3.40
CA GLY A 214 27.75 -8.56 3.80
C GLY A 214 29.14 -9.11 3.44
N GLY A 215 30.15 -8.29 3.72
CA GLY A 215 31.57 -8.58 3.54
C GLY A 215 32.37 -8.60 4.85
N SER A 216 33.59 -8.08 4.81
CA SER A 216 34.54 -8.09 5.95
C SER A 216 34.31 -7.00 7.01
N ALA A 217 33.42 -6.04 6.76
CA ALA A 217 33.01 -5.02 7.73
C ALA A 217 31.82 -5.47 8.59
N HIS A 218 31.37 -4.66 9.56
CA HIS A 218 30.13 -4.95 10.29
C HIS A 218 28.91 -4.50 9.50
N HIS A 219 28.01 -5.43 9.23
CA HIS A 219 26.76 -5.25 8.49
C HIS A 219 25.58 -5.57 9.42
N TYR A 220 24.41 -5.00 9.13
CA TYR A 220 23.23 -5.08 10.00
C TYR A 220 21.99 -5.34 9.16
N ALA A 221 21.06 -6.16 9.67
CA ALA A 221 19.73 -6.36 9.10
C ALA A 221 18.69 -6.09 10.18
N TYR A 222 17.61 -5.42 9.81
CA TYR A 222 16.56 -4.97 10.72
C TYR A 222 15.19 -5.49 10.33
N GLY A 223 14.76 -5.30 9.08
CA GLY A 223 13.46 -5.76 8.61
C GLY A 223 13.54 -6.93 7.65
N LEU A 224 12.50 -7.77 7.67
CA LEU A 224 12.31 -8.92 6.79
C LEU A 224 10.83 -9.00 6.41
N VAL A 225 10.54 -9.12 5.11
CA VAL A 225 9.18 -9.38 4.58
C VAL A 225 9.23 -10.48 3.52
N ILE A 226 8.08 -11.10 3.25
CA ILE A 226 7.94 -12.15 2.24
C ILE A 226 6.76 -11.81 1.31
N ASP A 227 6.93 -11.98 0.01
CA ASP A 227 5.83 -11.87 -0.96
C ASP A 227 5.09 -13.19 -1.15
N THR A 228 3.95 -13.16 -1.84
CA THR A 228 3.11 -14.33 -2.10
C THR A 228 3.80 -15.40 -2.96
N ASP A 229 4.83 -15.01 -3.71
CA ASP A 229 5.66 -15.92 -4.52
C ASP A 229 6.77 -16.58 -3.69
N GLY A 230 6.91 -16.21 -2.40
CA GLY A 230 7.90 -16.74 -1.50
C GLY A 230 9.29 -16.12 -1.67
N ASN A 231 9.40 -14.92 -2.25
CA ASN A 231 10.63 -14.15 -2.22
C ASN A 231 10.71 -13.34 -0.92
N LEU A 232 11.88 -13.37 -0.28
CA LEU A 232 12.18 -12.64 0.93
C LEU A 232 12.86 -11.32 0.58
N TYR A 233 12.49 -10.24 1.25
CA TYR A 233 13.16 -8.95 1.15
C TYR A 233 13.70 -8.56 2.51
N VAL A 234 15.01 -8.30 2.56
CA VAL A 234 15.73 -7.96 3.78
C VAL A 234 16.20 -6.52 3.67
N VAL A 235 15.94 -5.72 4.70
CA VAL A 235 16.48 -4.36 4.80
C VAL A 235 17.50 -4.27 5.92
N GLY A 236 18.52 -3.45 5.70
CA GLY A 236 19.54 -3.17 6.70
C GLY A 236 20.46 -2.05 6.29
N TYR A 237 21.68 -2.06 6.81
CA TYR A 237 22.72 -1.12 6.36
C TYR A 237 24.11 -1.75 6.35
N SER A 238 24.99 -1.11 5.59
CA SER A 238 26.34 -1.56 5.37
C SER A 238 27.32 -0.39 5.15
N PRO A 239 28.49 -0.39 5.81
CA PRO A 239 29.53 0.62 5.63
C PRO A 239 30.39 0.40 4.37
N THR A 240 30.18 -0.69 3.64
CA THR A 240 30.99 -1.07 2.47
C THR A 240 30.16 -1.71 1.39
N THR A 241 30.59 -1.61 0.12
CA THR A 241 30.05 -2.46 -0.95
C THR A 241 30.40 -3.93 -0.69
N TRP A 242 29.45 -4.84 -0.93
CA TRP A 242 29.66 -6.28 -0.92
C TRP A 242 28.93 -6.96 -2.09
N GLY A 243 29.47 -8.09 -2.56
CA GLY A 243 28.94 -8.79 -3.73
C GLY A 243 28.92 -7.92 -4.99
N SER A 244 27.92 -8.13 -5.84
CA SER A 244 27.64 -7.35 -7.05
C SER A 244 26.27 -6.70 -6.93
N PRO A 245 26.14 -5.52 -6.29
CA PRO A 245 24.85 -4.86 -6.15
C PRO A 245 24.42 -4.15 -7.44
N GLU A 246 23.12 -3.94 -7.59
CA GLU A 246 22.52 -3.13 -8.66
C GLU A 246 22.96 -1.66 -8.58
N LYS A 247 23.04 -1.13 -7.35
CA LYS A 247 23.67 0.16 -7.05
C LYS A 247 24.68 -0.01 -5.92
N ALA A 248 25.91 0.44 -6.14
CA ALA A 248 26.98 0.37 -5.13
C ALA A 248 26.80 1.40 -4.01
N HIS A 249 27.47 1.13 -2.88
CA HIS A 249 27.62 2.03 -1.75
C HIS A 249 28.30 3.35 -2.16
N ALA A 250 27.87 4.47 -1.60
CA ALA A 250 28.21 5.83 -2.00
C ALA A 250 28.91 6.67 -0.93
N GLY A 251 29.12 6.14 0.28
CA GLY A 251 29.75 6.83 1.41
C GLY A 251 29.06 6.51 2.74
N GLY A 252 29.64 6.94 3.86
CA GLY A 252 29.12 6.60 5.20
C GLY A 252 28.76 5.12 5.36
N ALA A 253 27.71 4.81 6.10
CA ALA A 253 27.01 3.52 5.96
C ALA A 253 25.77 3.74 5.11
N ASP A 254 25.48 2.86 4.15
CA ASP A 254 24.28 2.99 3.33
C ASP A 254 23.26 1.92 3.68
N ALA A 255 21.98 2.27 3.56
CA ALA A 255 20.91 1.31 3.64
C ALA A 255 21.03 0.32 2.47
N PHE A 256 20.67 -0.94 2.67
CA PHE A 256 20.56 -1.90 1.59
C PHE A 256 19.22 -2.62 1.63
N VAL A 257 18.79 -3.10 0.46
CA VAL A 257 17.74 -4.11 0.33
C VAL A 257 18.29 -5.28 -0.47
N ALA A 258 17.99 -6.50 -0.02
CA ALA A 258 18.32 -7.73 -0.73
C ALA A 258 17.06 -8.58 -0.93
N LYS A 259 16.87 -9.10 -2.15
CA LYS A 259 15.84 -10.09 -2.47
C LYS A 259 16.45 -11.49 -2.50
N LEU A 260 15.86 -12.41 -1.76
CA LEU A 260 16.27 -13.82 -1.68
C LEU A 260 15.13 -14.73 -2.13
N ASN A 261 15.44 -15.83 -2.79
CA ASN A 261 14.47 -16.89 -3.02
C ASN A 261 14.23 -17.66 -1.71
N GLY A 262 13.01 -17.61 -1.15
CA GLY A 262 12.71 -18.22 0.15
C GLY A 262 12.80 -19.75 0.19
N SER A 263 12.73 -20.42 -0.96
CA SER A 263 12.93 -21.89 -0.99
C SER A 263 14.40 -22.28 -0.84
N THR A 264 15.32 -21.48 -1.39
CA THR A 264 16.74 -21.86 -1.53
C THR A 264 17.72 -20.98 -0.75
N GLY A 265 17.31 -19.81 -0.27
CA GLY A 265 18.18 -18.81 0.34
C GLY A 265 19.13 -18.10 -0.64
N VAL A 266 18.99 -18.34 -1.94
CA VAL A 266 19.83 -17.72 -2.97
C VAL A 266 19.42 -16.26 -3.15
N ARG A 267 20.40 -15.35 -3.09
CA ARG A 267 20.21 -13.92 -3.38
C ARG A 267 19.96 -13.72 -4.88
N GLN A 268 18.83 -13.09 -5.21
CA GLN A 268 18.45 -12.75 -6.58
C GLN A 268 19.06 -11.41 -6.99
N TRP A 269 18.89 -10.39 -6.15
CA TRP A 269 19.52 -9.08 -6.31
C TRP A 269 19.72 -8.42 -4.95
N HIS A 270 20.57 -7.39 -4.90
CA HIS A 270 20.62 -6.44 -3.79
C HIS A 270 21.04 -5.06 -4.30
N THR A 271 20.63 -4.02 -3.59
CA THR A 271 20.88 -2.63 -3.97
C THR A 271 21.19 -1.79 -2.73
N PHE A 272 21.95 -0.71 -2.91
CA PHE A 272 22.23 0.26 -1.86
C PHE A 272 21.47 1.58 -2.07
N MET A 273 20.88 2.08 -0.99
CA MET A 273 20.20 3.36 -0.90
C MET A 273 20.93 4.24 0.10
N GLY A 274 21.21 5.47 -0.30
CA GLY A 274 22.04 6.39 0.46
C GLY A 274 22.95 7.22 -0.43
N GLY A 275 23.73 8.08 0.23
CA GLY A 275 24.66 9.02 -0.38
C GLY A 275 25.98 9.08 0.36
N THR A 276 26.49 10.29 0.60
CA THR A 276 27.77 10.46 1.32
C THR A 276 27.63 10.40 2.84
N GLY A 277 26.39 10.53 3.35
CA GLY A 277 26.06 10.47 4.77
C GLY A 277 25.91 9.04 5.27
N SER A 278 25.48 8.87 6.52
CA SER A 278 25.06 7.57 7.03
C SER A 278 23.55 7.42 6.83
N ASP A 279 23.15 6.34 6.19
CA ASP A 279 21.80 5.93 5.87
C ASP A 279 21.55 4.52 6.44
N LYS A 280 20.47 4.34 7.20
CA LYS A 280 20.10 3.04 7.77
C LYS A 280 18.67 2.69 7.39
N GLY A 281 18.48 1.55 6.74
CA GLY A 281 17.14 1.01 6.50
C GLY A 281 16.71 0.16 7.70
N ASN A 282 15.60 0.53 8.35
CA ASN A 282 15.14 -0.09 9.59
C ASN A 282 13.88 -0.94 9.36
N GLY A 283 12.90 -0.41 8.62
CA GLY A 283 11.63 -1.07 8.33
C GLY A 283 11.45 -1.33 6.84
N ILE A 284 10.77 -2.43 6.50
CA ILE A 284 10.41 -2.80 5.14
C ILE A 284 8.97 -3.34 5.10
N ALA A 285 8.21 -2.98 4.08
CA ALA A 285 6.86 -3.45 3.85
C ALA A 285 6.59 -3.64 2.35
N LEU A 286 5.64 -4.50 2.04
CA LEU A 286 5.19 -4.79 0.68
C LEU A 286 3.74 -4.35 0.53
N ASP A 287 3.34 -3.98 -0.69
CA ASP A 287 1.92 -3.85 -1.04
C ASP A 287 1.41 -5.11 -1.75
N THR A 288 0.27 -5.00 -2.43
CA THR A 288 -0.35 -6.08 -3.21
C THR A 288 -0.32 -5.82 -4.73
N ASP A 289 0.42 -4.80 -5.18
CA ASP A 289 0.52 -4.49 -6.60
C ASP A 289 1.26 -5.62 -7.34
N THR A 290 1.10 -5.68 -8.67
CA THR A 290 1.83 -6.61 -9.52
C THR A 290 2.54 -5.83 -10.62
N PRO A 291 3.89 -5.75 -10.60
CA PRO A 291 4.79 -6.33 -9.61
C PRO A 291 4.66 -5.68 -8.22
N VAL A 292 5.01 -6.41 -7.17
CA VAL A 292 4.92 -5.91 -5.78
C VAL A 292 5.86 -4.72 -5.58
N ASN A 293 5.39 -3.69 -4.87
CA ASN A 293 6.20 -2.54 -4.49
C ASN A 293 6.89 -2.80 -3.15
N VAL A 294 8.17 -2.42 -3.06
CA VAL A 294 8.97 -2.60 -1.85
C VAL A 294 9.22 -1.25 -1.18
N TYR A 295 8.51 -0.99 -0.08
CA TYR A 295 8.65 0.23 0.69
C TYR A 295 9.66 0.05 1.81
N VAL A 296 10.55 1.02 1.98
CA VAL A 296 11.57 1.04 3.03
C VAL A 296 11.48 2.33 3.81
N ALA A 297 11.47 2.22 5.15
CA ALA A 297 11.69 3.33 6.05
C ALA A 297 13.04 3.21 6.76
N GLY A 298 13.66 4.35 6.99
CA GLY A 298 14.96 4.40 7.64
C GLY A 298 15.31 5.78 8.15
N GLU A 299 16.58 5.97 8.47
CA GLU A 299 17.15 7.26 8.87
C GLU A 299 18.37 7.60 8.03
N SER A 300 18.64 8.89 7.90
CA SER A 300 19.73 9.41 7.08
C SER A 300 20.29 10.71 7.65
N THR A 301 21.60 10.90 7.53
CA THR A 301 22.29 12.13 7.94
C THR A 301 22.60 13.08 6.78
N ALA A 302 22.13 12.81 5.56
CA ALA A 302 22.39 13.67 4.40
C ALA A 302 21.35 13.49 3.29
N THR A 303 21.09 14.54 2.52
CA THR A 303 20.30 14.41 1.29
C THR A 303 21.04 13.52 0.29
N TRP A 304 20.31 12.63 -0.38
CA TRP A 304 20.81 11.84 -1.50
C TRP A 304 19.78 11.72 -2.62
N GLY A 305 20.28 11.57 -3.86
CA GLY A 305 19.45 11.50 -5.07
C GLY A 305 18.63 12.78 -5.27
N SER A 306 17.42 12.61 -5.81
CA SER A 306 16.44 13.68 -6.04
C SER A 306 15.16 13.39 -5.26
N PRO A 307 15.14 13.60 -3.93
CA PRO A 307 13.95 13.31 -3.13
C PRO A 307 12.83 14.32 -3.39
N VAL A 308 11.60 13.95 -3.01
CA VAL A 308 10.47 14.89 -2.97
C VAL A 308 10.72 16.01 -1.96
N ASN A 309 11.10 15.66 -0.73
CA ASN A 309 11.55 16.62 0.29
C ASN A 309 13.00 16.34 0.66
N THR A 310 13.83 17.37 0.81
CA THR A 310 15.24 17.23 1.20
C THR A 310 15.40 17.02 2.70
N HIS A 311 16.51 16.41 3.11
CA HIS A 311 16.94 16.34 4.51
C HIS A 311 17.12 17.76 5.10
N ALA A 312 16.61 17.99 6.30
CA ALA A 312 16.51 19.27 6.99
C ALA A 312 17.29 19.32 8.32
N GLY A 313 17.63 18.18 8.93
CA GLY A 313 18.21 18.10 10.28
C GLY A 313 19.62 17.54 10.37
N ASN A 314 19.90 16.87 11.49
CA ASN A 314 21.12 16.08 11.68
C ASN A 314 20.91 14.61 11.27
N ASN A 315 19.68 14.13 11.45
CA ASN A 315 19.25 12.79 11.10
C ASN A 315 17.75 12.85 10.82
N ASP A 316 17.34 12.53 9.60
CA ASP A 316 15.94 12.53 9.20
C ASP A 316 15.48 11.16 8.76
N ILE A 317 14.18 10.93 8.87
CA ILE A 317 13.55 9.73 8.34
C ILE A 317 13.62 9.80 6.81
N PHE A 318 13.92 8.70 6.15
CA PHE A 318 13.64 8.55 4.72
C PHE A 318 12.59 7.46 4.50
N VAL A 319 11.78 7.64 3.46
CA VAL A 319 10.96 6.58 2.88
C VAL A 319 11.31 6.44 1.42
N ALA A 320 11.55 5.22 0.96
CA ALA A 320 11.88 4.91 -0.42
C ALA A 320 11.00 3.78 -0.96
N LEU A 321 10.70 3.85 -2.26
CA LEU A 321 10.06 2.79 -3.03
C LEU A 321 11.08 2.15 -3.98
N LEU A 322 11.17 0.82 -3.96
CA LEU A 322 11.96 0.03 -4.89
C LEU A 322 11.05 -0.88 -5.74
N ASN A 323 11.44 -1.09 -6.99
CA ASN A 323 10.86 -2.11 -7.85
C ASN A 323 11.34 -3.50 -7.42
N SER A 324 10.41 -4.45 -7.23
CA SER A 324 10.73 -5.80 -6.78
C SER A 324 11.43 -6.68 -7.83
N ILE A 325 11.38 -6.31 -9.10
CA ILE A 325 11.99 -7.06 -10.21
C ILE A 325 13.51 -6.87 -10.19
N ASP A 326 13.98 -5.62 -10.10
CA ASP A 326 15.38 -5.24 -10.31
C ASP A 326 15.99 -4.42 -9.16
N GLY A 327 15.24 -4.12 -8.10
CA GLY A 327 15.73 -3.33 -6.98
C GLY A 327 16.01 -1.86 -7.33
N VAL A 328 15.54 -1.35 -8.47
CA VAL A 328 15.71 0.05 -8.84
C VAL A 328 14.76 0.93 -8.03
N ARG A 329 15.30 2.00 -7.44
CA ARG A 329 14.52 2.97 -6.67
C ARG A 329 13.64 3.82 -7.59
N GLN A 330 12.33 3.77 -7.36
CA GLN A 330 11.32 4.52 -8.12
C GLN A 330 11.08 5.92 -7.56
N GLY A 331 11.17 6.07 -6.24
CA GLY A 331 11.01 7.37 -5.57
C GLY A 331 11.45 7.33 -4.12
N HIS A 332 11.65 8.50 -3.53
CA HIS A 332 11.89 8.64 -2.09
C HIS A 332 11.61 10.06 -1.59
N THR A 333 11.43 10.18 -0.28
CA THR A 333 11.31 11.45 0.43
C THR A 333 12.04 11.40 1.76
N PHE A 334 12.43 12.55 2.26
CA PHE A 334 12.81 12.73 3.66
C PHE A 334 11.63 13.29 4.47
N MET A 335 11.62 13.00 5.76
CA MET A 335 10.65 13.46 6.74
C MET A 335 11.38 13.78 8.04
N GLY A 336 11.11 14.94 8.61
CA GLY A 336 11.76 15.39 9.84
C GLY A 336 11.77 16.90 9.94
N ASP A 337 12.29 17.37 11.06
CA ASP A 337 12.58 18.76 11.37
C ASP A 337 14.10 19.00 11.39
N THR A 338 14.58 20.02 12.09
CA THR A 338 16.04 20.27 12.21
C THR A 338 16.73 19.42 13.30
N THR A 339 15.97 18.63 14.05
CA THR A 339 16.44 17.80 15.17
C THR A 339 16.81 16.38 14.69
N ASN A 340 16.87 15.42 15.62
CA ASN A 340 17.10 14.01 15.29
C ASN A 340 15.75 13.29 15.19
N ASN A 341 15.44 12.81 14.00
CA ASN A 341 14.23 12.06 13.68
C ASN A 341 14.62 10.65 13.24
N ARG A 342 13.88 9.64 13.70
CA ARG A 342 14.19 8.22 13.44
C ARG A 342 12.95 7.47 13.01
N GLY A 343 13.02 6.78 11.87
CA GLY A 343 11.97 5.87 11.40
C GLY A 343 12.34 4.44 11.76
N PHE A 344 11.45 3.71 12.44
CA PHE A 344 11.70 2.33 12.88
C PHE A 344 10.84 1.33 12.11
N GLY A 345 9.54 1.59 12.00
CA GLY A 345 8.57 0.69 11.37
C GLY A 345 7.89 1.33 10.17
N ILE A 346 7.49 0.50 9.22
CA ILE A 346 6.67 0.88 8.06
C ILE A 346 5.60 -0.19 7.83
N ALA A 347 4.40 0.23 7.46
CA ALA A 347 3.29 -0.64 7.08
C ALA A 347 2.57 -0.05 5.87
N VAL A 348 1.98 -0.90 5.04
CA VAL A 348 1.19 -0.50 3.88
C VAL A 348 -0.24 -1.03 4.05
N ASP A 349 -1.21 -0.12 4.01
CA ASP A 349 -2.60 -0.46 3.77
C ASP A 349 -2.78 -0.64 2.27
N THR A 350 -3.21 -1.83 1.88
CA THR A 350 -3.36 -2.26 0.49
C THR A 350 -4.70 -1.86 -0.12
N SER A 351 -5.40 -0.89 0.48
CA SER A 351 -6.49 -0.17 -0.17
C SER A 351 -6.03 0.40 -1.52
N THR A 352 -6.96 0.77 -2.41
CA THR A 352 -6.61 1.46 -3.66
C THR A 352 -7.09 2.91 -3.57
N PRO A 353 -6.19 3.92 -3.54
CA PRO A 353 -4.72 3.81 -3.56
C PRO A 353 -4.12 3.27 -2.24
N ALA A 354 -2.92 2.70 -2.34
CA ALA A 354 -2.22 2.15 -1.18
C ALA A 354 -1.78 3.28 -0.25
N THR A 355 -1.93 3.08 1.05
CA THR A 355 -1.53 4.08 2.06
C THR A 355 -0.35 3.57 2.87
N VAL A 356 0.72 4.37 2.94
CA VAL A 356 1.93 4.01 3.67
C VAL A 356 1.96 4.72 5.03
N TYR A 357 2.20 3.96 6.09
CA TYR A 357 2.36 4.46 7.45
C TYR A 357 3.77 4.23 7.96
N VAL A 358 4.38 5.24 8.58
CA VAL A 358 5.70 5.13 9.22
C VAL A 358 5.58 5.44 10.69
N ALA A 359 6.16 4.57 11.51
CA ALA A 359 6.29 4.75 12.95
C ALA A 359 7.73 5.09 13.32
N GLY A 360 7.90 6.03 14.25
CA GLY A 360 9.21 6.56 14.57
C GLY A 360 9.25 7.37 15.85
N ARG A 361 10.36 8.09 16.03
CA ARG A 361 10.57 9.04 17.11
C ARG A 361 11.06 10.39 16.60
N SER A 362 10.63 11.46 17.25
CA SER A 362 10.98 12.84 16.91
C SER A 362 10.84 13.77 18.12
N TYR A 363 11.56 14.90 18.12
CA TYR A 363 11.43 15.93 19.15
C TYR A 363 10.31 16.94 18.86
N ASP A 364 10.15 17.36 17.60
CA ASP A 364 9.23 18.43 17.23
C ASP A 364 8.87 18.41 15.73
N TRP A 365 8.40 17.25 15.23
CA TRP A 365 8.11 17.08 13.81
C TRP A 365 6.67 17.44 13.43
N GLY A 366 6.56 18.37 12.47
CA GLY A 366 5.34 18.66 11.73
C GLY A 366 4.29 19.40 12.56
N SER A 367 3.01 19.08 12.31
CA SER A 367 1.87 19.62 13.06
C SER A 367 1.09 18.44 13.61
N PRO A 368 1.58 17.80 14.68
CA PRO A 368 0.97 16.58 15.17
C PRO A 368 -0.43 16.87 15.71
N LEU A 369 -1.34 15.90 15.55
CA LEU A 369 -2.69 15.99 16.11
C LEU A 369 -2.68 16.13 17.63
N ASN A 370 -1.66 15.56 18.28
CA ASN A 370 -1.39 15.68 19.70
C ASN A 370 -0.01 16.32 19.88
N ALA A 371 0.06 17.43 20.61
CA ALA A 371 1.31 18.15 20.83
C ALA A 371 2.35 17.29 21.57
N TYR A 372 3.62 17.49 21.21
CA TYR A 372 4.77 16.93 21.92
C TYR A 372 4.75 17.35 23.39
N ALA A 373 5.02 16.40 24.30
CA ALA A 373 5.05 16.67 25.74
C ALA A 373 6.44 17.17 26.20
N GLY A 374 7.39 17.28 25.27
CA GLY A 374 8.78 17.66 25.47
C GLY A 374 9.70 16.43 25.55
N GLY A 375 10.87 16.51 24.92
CA GLY A 375 11.75 15.36 24.71
C GLY A 375 11.50 14.68 23.37
N GLU A 376 12.01 13.47 23.19
CA GLU A 376 11.79 12.65 22.00
C GLU A 376 10.52 11.80 22.21
N ASP A 377 9.47 12.03 21.42
CA ASP A 377 8.20 11.31 21.49
C ASP A 377 8.03 10.36 20.30
N ALA A 378 7.19 9.33 20.47
CA ALA A 378 6.79 8.43 19.39
C ALA A 378 5.75 9.09 18.47
N PHE A 379 5.82 8.80 17.17
CA PHE A 379 4.83 9.22 16.20
C PHE A 379 4.41 8.07 15.30
N VAL A 380 3.24 8.22 14.67
CA VAL A 380 2.85 7.51 13.44
C VAL A 380 2.46 8.56 12.41
N ALA A 381 2.99 8.45 11.20
CA ALA A 381 2.67 9.35 10.10
C ALA A 381 2.15 8.58 8.89
N LYS A 382 1.06 9.10 8.32
CA LYS A 382 0.52 8.69 7.03
C LYS A 382 1.26 9.46 5.93
N LEU A 383 1.83 8.76 4.97
CA LEU A 383 2.34 9.37 3.75
C LEU A 383 1.21 9.51 2.75
N VAL A 384 1.22 10.64 2.05
CA VAL A 384 0.26 10.98 1.02
C VAL A 384 1.00 11.07 -0.32
N PHE A 385 0.44 10.42 -1.33
CA PHE A 385 1.01 10.35 -2.68
C PHE A 385 0.00 10.87 -3.71
N PRO A 386 0.48 11.41 -4.85
CA PRO A 386 -0.37 11.52 -6.02
C PRO A 386 -0.68 10.10 -6.52
N GLU A 387 -1.82 9.93 -7.19
CA GLU A 387 -2.20 8.63 -7.76
C GLU A 387 -2.71 8.87 -9.18
N ILE A 388 -1.92 8.49 -10.18
CA ILE A 388 -2.29 8.69 -11.59
C ILE A 388 -3.21 7.58 -12.07
N ASN A 389 -4.31 7.97 -12.70
CA ASN A 389 -5.15 7.07 -13.49
C ASN A 389 -5.30 7.65 -14.89
N ILE A 390 -5.25 6.81 -15.94
CA ILE A 390 -5.53 7.24 -17.30
C ILE A 390 -6.77 6.51 -17.81
N ARG A 391 -7.74 7.28 -18.33
CA ARG A 391 -8.94 6.74 -18.96
C ARG A 391 -9.07 7.18 -20.41
N GLN A 392 -9.73 6.31 -21.18
CA GLN A 392 -10.43 6.71 -22.39
C GLN A 392 -11.91 6.46 -22.13
N ASP A 393 -12.72 7.52 -22.22
CA ASP A 393 -14.12 7.54 -21.79
C ASP A 393 -14.30 7.02 -20.35
N MET A 394 -15.17 6.01 -20.16
CA MET A 394 -15.46 5.39 -18.86
C MET A 394 -14.47 4.28 -18.50
N SER A 395 -13.52 3.95 -19.38
CA SER A 395 -12.63 2.80 -19.22
C SER A 395 -11.24 3.22 -18.77
N ASN A 396 -10.75 2.61 -17.68
CA ASN A 396 -9.35 2.75 -17.26
C ASN A 396 -8.43 2.02 -18.24
N ILE A 397 -7.29 2.64 -18.54
CA ILE A 397 -6.18 2.04 -19.26
C ILE A 397 -5.06 1.87 -18.23
N SER A 398 -4.77 0.63 -17.85
CA SER A 398 -3.70 0.31 -16.90
C SER A 398 -2.33 0.77 -17.41
N ASP A 399 -1.40 1.00 -16.48
CA ASP A 399 0.02 1.22 -16.80
C ASP A 399 0.61 -0.02 -17.49
N GLY A 400 1.31 0.19 -18.61
CA GLY A 400 1.74 -0.86 -19.54
C GLY A 400 0.59 -1.48 -20.35
N GLY A 401 -0.62 -0.92 -20.29
CA GLY A 401 -1.80 -1.38 -21.00
C GLY A 401 -1.81 -0.99 -22.48
N THR A 402 -2.85 -1.44 -23.19
CA THR A 402 -3.03 -1.16 -24.62
C THR A 402 -4.36 -0.45 -24.89
N TYR A 403 -4.34 0.54 -25.78
CA TYR A 403 -5.53 1.11 -26.38
C TYR A 403 -5.54 0.89 -27.89
N ASP A 404 -6.64 0.33 -28.39
CA ASP A 404 -6.81 0.03 -29.82
C ASP A 404 -7.70 1.08 -30.52
N PHE A 405 -7.13 1.77 -31.51
CA PHE A 405 -7.88 2.64 -32.41
C PHE A 405 -8.79 1.86 -33.38
N GLY A 406 -8.67 0.54 -33.44
CA GLY A 406 -9.47 -0.32 -34.30
C GLY A 406 -9.11 -0.17 -35.77
N SER A 407 -10.03 -0.55 -36.66
CA SER A 407 -9.84 -0.42 -38.11
C SER A 407 -10.25 0.96 -38.59
N GLN A 408 -9.36 1.65 -39.31
CA GLN A 408 -9.55 3.02 -39.76
C GLN A 408 -9.14 3.17 -41.24
N ASN A 409 -9.84 4.01 -42.01
CA ASN A 409 -9.49 4.26 -43.42
C ASN A 409 -8.11 4.92 -43.52
N THR A 410 -7.27 4.42 -44.42
CA THR A 410 -5.97 5.02 -44.71
C THR A 410 -6.13 6.40 -45.33
N GLY A 411 -5.29 7.35 -44.91
CA GLY A 411 -5.25 8.72 -45.43
C GLY A 411 -6.12 9.72 -44.67
N ASN A 412 -6.80 9.28 -43.61
CA ASN A 412 -7.64 10.12 -42.75
C ASN A 412 -7.03 10.19 -41.33
N ASP A 413 -7.51 11.15 -40.54
CA ASP A 413 -7.04 11.45 -39.19
C ASP A 413 -8.11 11.08 -38.15
N TYR A 414 -7.71 10.32 -37.13
CA TYR A 414 -8.60 9.83 -36.08
C TYR A 414 -8.07 10.21 -34.69
N ASP A 415 -8.68 11.24 -34.10
CA ASP A 415 -8.28 11.77 -32.80
C ASP A 415 -9.00 11.05 -31.67
N ARG A 416 -8.27 10.72 -30.60
CA ARG A 416 -8.81 10.22 -29.34
C ARG A 416 -8.23 11.01 -28.19
N THR A 417 -9.11 11.51 -27.33
CA THR A 417 -8.76 12.25 -26.14
C THR A 417 -8.78 11.31 -24.94
N PHE A 418 -7.71 11.38 -24.15
CA PHE A 418 -7.49 10.60 -22.95
C PHE A 418 -7.48 11.54 -21.76
N THR A 419 -8.07 11.09 -20.65
CA THR A 419 -8.10 11.85 -19.40
C THR A 419 -7.07 11.27 -18.44
N ILE A 420 -6.18 12.13 -17.94
CA ILE A 420 -5.31 11.86 -16.80
C ILE A 420 -6.02 12.38 -15.56
N GLU A 421 -6.30 11.52 -14.60
CA GLU A 421 -6.89 11.86 -13.31
C GLU A 421 -5.86 11.74 -12.20
N ASN A 422 -5.97 12.61 -11.20
CA ASN A 422 -5.26 12.46 -9.95
C ASN A 422 -6.24 12.01 -8.86
N THR A 423 -6.23 10.73 -8.57
CA THR A 423 -7.08 10.13 -7.51
C THR A 423 -6.40 10.16 -6.13
N GLY A 424 -5.18 10.71 -6.06
CA GLY A 424 -4.38 10.80 -4.84
C GLY A 424 -4.65 12.08 -4.04
N GLU A 425 -3.93 12.23 -2.93
CA GLU A 425 -4.16 13.29 -1.94
C GLU A 425 -3.29 14.54 -2.15
N VAL A 426 -2.28 14.47 -3.02
CA VAL A 426 -1.41 15.59 -3.36
C VAL A 426 -1.31 15.79 -4.86
N ASN A 427 -0.79 16.95 -5.29
CA ASN A 427 -0.68 17.29 -6.71
C ASN A 427 0.12 16.24 -7.51
N LEU A 428 -0.49 15.74 -8.58
CA LEU A 428 0.17 14.97 -9.62
C LEU A 428 0.87 15.92 -10.59
N ILE A 429 2.10 15.57 -10.96
CA ILE A 429 2.98 16.35 -11.84
C ILE A 429 3.32 15.50 -13.06
N PRO A 430 2.40 15.35 -14.05
CA PRO A 430 2.70 14.62 -15.27
C PRO A 430 3.60 15.46 -16.20
N SER A 431 4.37 14.78 -17.06
CA SER A 431 5.10 15.42 -18.15
C SER A 431 4.16 16.15 -19.09
N THR A 432 4.47 17.40 -19.42
CA THR A 432 3.71 18.22 -20.37
C THR A 432 4.21 18.10 -21.81
N SER A 433 5.06 17.10 -22.09
CA SER A 433 5.65 16.87 -23.40
C SER A 433 5.67 15.37 -23.70
N ILE A 434 4.50 14.81 -23.96
CA ILE A 434 4.34 13.44 -24.43
C ILE A 434 4.98 13.31 -25.81
N THR A 435 5.81 12.28 -25.97
CA THR A 435 6.40 11.87 -27.25
C THR A 435 5.94 10.46 -27.59
N ILE A 436 5.81 10.17 -28.88
CA ILE A 436 5.38 8.87 -29.37
C ILE A 436 6.59 8.11 -29.90
N THR A 437 6.69 6.85 -29.53
CA THR A 437 7.75 5.92 -29.93
C THR A 437 7.16 4.64 -30.53
N GLY A 438 8.00 3.71 -30.97
CA GLY A 438 7.56 2.45 -31.58
C GLY A 438 7.71 2.41 -33.11
N THR A 439 7.34 1.26 -33.70
CA THR A 439 7.59 0.95 -35.11
C THR A 439 6.85 1.88 -36.08
N ASP A 440 5.59 2.18 -35.80
CA ASP A 440 4.74 3.03 -36.63
C ASP A 440 4.51 4.41 -36.01
N ALA A 441 5.40 4.90 -35.13
CA ALA A 441 5.26 6.18 -34.44
C ALA A 441 4.93 7.36 -35.37
N GLY A 442 5.45 7.36 -36.61
CA GLY A 442 5.15 8.40 -37.60
C GLY A 442 3.70 8.42 -38.12
N GLN A 443 2.88 7.42 -37.77
CA GLN A 443 1.45 7.36 -38.06
C GLN A 443 0.60 7.74 -36.84
N PHE A 444 1.23 8.15 -35.75
CA PHE A 444 0.56 8.68 -34.57
C PHE A 444 1.13 10.08 -34.25
N SER A 445 0.32 10.98 -33.72
CA SER A 445 0.80 12.32 -33.33
C SER A 445 0.03 12.88 -32.14
N VAL A 446 0.71 13.65 -31.29
CA VAL A 446 0.07 14.31 -30.15
C VAL A 446 -0.57 15.62 -30.63
N GLN A 447 -1.87 15.75 -30.49
CA GLN A 447 -2.65 16.94 -30.87
C GLN A 447 -2.85 17.90 -29.69
N GLN A 448 -2.90 17.36 -28.47
CA GLN A 448 -3.03 18.11 -27.24
C GLN A 448 -2.11 17.50 -26.19
N GLN A 449 -1.31 18.35 -25.54
CA GLN A 449 -0.49 17.97 -24.39
C GLN A 449 -1.28 18.17 -23.09
N PRO A 450 -1.01 17.38 -22.03
CA PRO A 450 -1.63 17.58 -20.73
C PRO A 450 -1.10 18.83 -20.03
N SER A 451 -1.88 19.35 -19.10
CA SER A 451 -1.49 20.42 -18.17
C SER A 451 -0.94 19.86 -16.85
N SER A 452 -0.12 20.64 -16.16
CA SER A 452 0.47 20.28 -14.87
C SER A 452 0.64 21.54 -14.01
N PRO A 453 0.45 21.49 -12.68
CA PRO A 453 0.05 20.33 -11.87
C PRO A 453 -1.43 19.95 -12.03
N VAL A 454 -1.76 18.70 -11.75
CA VAL A 454 -3.14 18.22 -11.58
C VAL A 454 -3.42 18.10 -10.08
N ALA A 455 -4.31 18.95 -9.56
CA ALA A 455 -4.68 18.94 -8.14
C ALA A 455 -5.30 17.61 -7.72
N SER A 456 -5.32 17.31 -6.42
CA SER A 456 -6.06 16.15 -5.88
C SER A 456 -7.52 16.20 -6.31
N GLY A 457 -8.05 15.08 -6.82
CA GLY A 457 -9.39 14.97 -7.40
C GLY A 457 -9.57 15.68 -8.75
N GLY A 458 -8.52 16.32 -9.28
CA GLY A 458 -8.54 17.00 -10.57
C GLY A 458 -8.17 16.09 -11.73
N SER A 459 -8.33 16.61 -12.94
CA SER A 459 -7.94 15.94 -14.17
C SER A 459 -7.34 16.89 -15.21
N THR A 460 -6.68 16.31 -16.22
CA THR A 460 -6.24 16.98 -17.43
C THR A 460 -6.39 16.02 -18.62
N ALA A 461 -6.25 16.52 -19.84
CA ALA A 461 -6.43 15.71 -21.04
C ALA A 461 -5.25 15.83 -22.00
N PHE A 462 -4.99 14.75 -22.74
CA PHE A 462 -4.12 14.74 -23.90
C PHE A 462 -4.82 14.05 -25.08
N THR A 463 -4.47 14.42 -26.30
CA THR A 463 -5.12 13.89 -27.50
C THR A 463 -4.09 13.27 -28.42
N ILE A 464 -4.33 12.01 -28.81
CA ILE A 464 -3.51 11.27 -29.77
C ILE A 464 -4.30 11.10 -31.05
N ARG A 465 -3.68 11.46 -32.17
CA ARG A 465 -4.15 11.21 -33.53
C ARG A 465 -3.54 9.94 -34.07
N PHE A 466 -4.35 9.08 -34.67
CA PHE A 466 -3.91 8.01 -35.55
C PHE A 466 -4.19 8.39 -37.01
N SER A 467 -3.16 8.33 -37.87
CA SER A 467 -3.23 8.70 -39.30
C SER A 467 -2.61 7.57 -40.14
N PRO A 468 -3.32 6.44 -40.33
CA PRO A 468 -2.77 5.31 -41.06
C PRO A 468 -2.50 5.68 -42.53
N THR A 469 -1.28 5.49 -43.01
CA THR A 469 -0.89 5.80 -44.40
C THR A 469 -0.88 4.57 -45.31
N SER A 470 -0.97 3.38 -44.72
CA SER A 470 -0.94 2.10 -45.43
C SER A 470 -1.80 1.07 -44.72
N ALA A 471 -2.27 0.07 -45.47
CA ALA A 471 -3.06 -1.01 -44.90
C ALA A 471 -2.26 -1.88 -43.91
N GLY A 472 -2.95 -2.52 -42.97
CA GLY A 472 -2.40 -3.44 -41.99
C GLY A 472 -2.24 -2.84 -40.58
N ALA A 473 -1.85 -3.70 -39.64
CA ALA A 473 -1.66 -3.33 -38.25
C ALA A 473 -0.54 -2.30 -38.08
N LYS A 474 -0.74 -1.39 -37.12
CA LYS A 474 0.15 -0.29 -36.72
C LYS A 474 0.31 -0.31 -35.21
N THR A 475 1.53 -0.06 -34.74
CA THR A 475 1.82 0.03 -33.31
C THR A 475 2.68 1.22 -32.96
N ALA A 476 2.39 1.83 -31.81
CA ALA A 476 3.17 2.90 -31.21
C ALA A 476 3.01 2.86 -29.69
N SER A 477 3.82 3.61 -28.96
CA SER A 477 3.73 3.68 -27.48
C SER A 477 4.04 5.09 -27.01
N ILE A 478 3.50 5.45 -25.84
CA ILE A 478 3.87 6.65 -25.08
C ILE A 478 4.35 6.28 -23.69
N SER A 479 5.11 7.18 -23.09
CA SER A 479 5.62 7.06 -21.72
C SER A 479 5.49 8.42 -21.02
N ILE A 480 4.70 8.48 -19.95
CA ILE A 480 4.38 9.72 -19.22
C ILE A 480 5.07 9.69 -17.86
N THR A 481 6.27 10.28 -17.78
CA THR A 481 6.94 10.51 -16.50
C THR A 481 6.07 11.38 -15.60
N ASN A 482 5.97 11.02 -14.32
CA ASN A 482 5.17 11.75 -13.34
C ASN A 482 5.77 11.58 -11.92
N ASN A 483 5.07 12.04 -10.88
CA ASN A 483 5.53 11.95 -9.48
C ASN A 483 4.75 10.93 -8.64
N ASP A 484 3.89 10.10 -9.25
CA ASP A 484 3.36 8.88 -8.64
C ASP A 484 4.41 7.77 -8.78
N TRP A 485 5.00 7.37 -7.66
CA TRP A 485 6.23 6.58 -7.67
C TRP A 485 6.03 5.16 -8.19
N ASN A 486 4.85 4.55 -8.00
CA ASN A 486 4.62 3.17 -8.46
C ASN A 486 4.12 3.08 -9.92
N LYS A 487 3.78 4.23 -10.54
CA LYS A 487 3.27 4.32 -11.92
C LYS A 487 4.00 5.39 -12.73
N SER A 488 5.30 5.58 -12.45
CA SER A 488 6.14 6.51 -13.19
C SER A 488 7.35 5.80 -13.82
N PRO A 489 7.51 5.86 -15.15
CA PRO A 489 6.56 6.46 -16.09
C PRO A 489 5.26 5.65 -16.20
N TYR A 490 4.18 6.31 -16.63
CA TYR A 490 2.94 5.63 -17.02
C TYR A 490 3.00 5.34 -18.51
N ASP A 491 3.05 4.07 -18.89
CA ASP A 491 3.23 3.61 -20.25
C ASP A 491 1.89 3.14 -20.86
N ILE A 492 1.65 3.50 -22.13
CA ILE A 492 0.49 3.05 -22.89
C ILE A 492 0.94 2.65 -24.30
N ASP A 493 0.59 1.43 -24.69
CA ASP A 493 0.71 0.95 -26.05
C ASP A 493 -0.54 1.31 -26.87
N PHE A 494 -0.32 1.77 -28.09
CA PHE A 494 -1.37 2.05 -29.06
C PHE A 494 -1.31 1.06 -30.21
N THR A 495 -2.47 0.51 -30.56
CA THR A 495 -2.64 -0.29 -31.78
C THR A 495 -3.69 0.34 -32.69
N GLY A 496 -3.65 -0.04 -33.97
CA GLY A 496 -4.69 0.29 -34.93
C GLY A 496 -4.46 -0.45 -36.23
N THR A 497 -5.47 -0.52 -37.10
CA THR A 497 -5.35 -1.15 -38.42
C THR A 497 -5.74 -0.18 -39.51
N GLY A 498 -4.81 0.13 -40.40
CA GLY A 498 -5.12 0.84 -41.64
C GLY A 498 -5.89 -0.08 -42.59
N THR A 499 -7.00 0.40 -43.16
CA THR A 499 -7.79 -0.31 -44.17
C THR A 499 -8.40 0.66 -45.18
N THR A 500 -9.21 0.19 -46.11
CA THR A 500 -9.97 1.04 -47.03
C THR A 500 -11.43 0.58 -47.11
N GLY A 501 -12.33 1.50 -47.47
CA GLY A 501 -13.74 1.18 -47.72
C GLY A 501 -14.61 1.08 -46.47
N LEU A 502 -14.20 1.66 -45.36
CA LEU A 502 -15.07 1.89 -44.20
C LEU A 502 -15.93 3.14 -44.42
N TYR A 503 -17.11 3.15 -43.80
CA TYR A 503 -17.91 4.35 -43.60
C TYR A 503 -17.48 5.07 -42.33
N GLU A 504 -17.49 6.40 -42.35
CA GLU A 504 -17.12 7.22 -41.19
C GLU A 504 -18.35 7.58 -40.36
N LEU A 505 -18.29 7.29 -39.07
CA LEU A 505 -19.20 7.82 -38.06
C LEU A 505 -18.50 8.98 -37.34
N THR A 506 -19.03 10.18 -37.51
CA THR A 506 -18.63 11.37 -36.75
C THR A 506 -19.56 11.51 -35.56
N ILE A 507 -19.01 11.51 -34.35
CA ILE A 507 -19.73 11.75 -33.10
C ILE A 507 -19.35 13.13 -32.57
N GLU A 508 -20.34 13.96 -32.26
CA GLU A 508 -20.16 15.35 -31.78
C GLU A 508 -21.00 15.61 -30.52
N THR A 509 -20.68 16.68 -29.79
CA THR A 509 -21.54 17.23 -28.72
C THR A 509 -21.62 18.74 -28.79
N ASP A 510 -22.63 19.31 -28.11
CA ASP A 510 -22.83 20.75 -27.98
C ASP A 510 -21.99 21.42 -26.86
N SER A 511 -20.94 20.76 -26.38
CA SER A 511 -20.00 21.17 -25.31
C SER A 511 -20.45 21.08 -23.85
N ASN A 512 -21.65 20.59 -23.54
CA ASN A 512 -22.12 20.41 -22.15
C ASN A 512 -22.27 18.94 -21.73
N GLY A 513 -21.42 18.11 -22.32
CA GLY A 513 -21.36 16.67 -22.12
C GLY A 513 -20.48 16.01 -23.16
N THR A 514 -20.28 14.71 -22.99
CA THR A 514 -19.53 13.81 -23.87
C THR A 514 -20.41 12.62 -24.28
N THR A 515 -19.84 11.68 -25.02
CA THR A 515 -20.47 10.41 -25.36
C THR A 515 -19.51 9.25 -25.08
N ASP A 516 -20.04 8.03 -25.03
CA ASP A 516 -19.30 6.78 -25.17
C ASP A 516 -19.87 6.02 -26.39
N PRO A 517 -19.07 5.82 -27.46
CA PRO A 517 -17.67 6.24 -27.63
C PRO A 517 -17.49 7.76 -27.64
N HIS A 518 -16.30 8.24 -27.27
CA HIS A 518 -15.94 9.67 -27.24
C HIS A 518 -16.29 10.38 -28.55
N PRO A 519 -16.64 11.68 -28.53
CA PRO A 519 -16.70 12.48 -29.74
C PRO A 519 -15.44 12.36 -30.60
N GLY A 520 -15.64 12.19 -31.90
CA GLY A 520 -14.56 11.89 -32.84
C GLY A 520 -15.04 11.15 -34.07
N ILE A 521 -14.10 10.79 -34.94
CA ILE A 521 -14.37 10.04 -36.17
C ILE A 521 -14.01 8.57 -35.96
N TYR A 522 -14.88 7.67 -36.44
CA TYR A 522 -14.74 6.22 -36.33
C TYR A 522 -15.06 5.53 -37.67
N GLY A 523 -14.14 4.72 -38.17
CA GLY A 523 -14.35 3.87 -39.34
C GLY A 523 -15.10 2.59 -38.99
N HIS A 524 -16.16 2.28 -39.74
CA HIS A 524 -16.96 1.07 -39.60
C HIS A 524 -17.27 0.39 -40.93
N SER A 525 -17.44 -0.93 -40.90
CA SER A 525 -17.87 -1.67 -42.09
C SER A 525 -19.36 -1.45 -42.38
N ASN A 526 -19.78 -1.68 -43.62
CA ASN A 526 -21.20 -1.64 -43.97
C ASN A 526 -22.01 -2.65 -43.15
N GLY A 527 -23.11 -2.21 -42.57
CA GLY A 527 -24.02 -2.99 -41.72
C GLY A 527 -23.61 -3.05 -40.25
N THR A 528 -22.48 -2.45 -39.84
CA THR A 528 -22.11 -2.36 -38.42
C THR A 528 -23.13 -1.51 -37.66
N GLU A 529 -23.61 -2.01 -36.53
CA GLU A 529 -24.43 -1.26 -35.58
C GLU A 529 -23.53 -0.73 -34.46
N VAL A 530 -23.65 0.56 -34.16
CA VAL A 530 -22.86 1.24 -33.13
C VAL A 530 -23.81 1.87 -32.13
N ASP A 531 -23.71 1.45 -30.87
CA ASP A 531 -24.43 2.09 -29.78
C ASP A 531 -23.63 3.30 -29.27
N ILE A 532 -24.32 4.43 -29.10
CA ILE A 532 -23.76 5.67 -28.59
C ILE A 532 -24.56 6.07 -27.34
N THR A 533 -23.86 6.24 -26.24
CA THR A 533 -24.41 6.64 -24.94
C THR A 533 -24.00 8.08 -24.66
N PRO A 534 -24.92 9.03 -24.40
CA PRO A 534 -24.57 10.37 -23.99
C PRO A 534 -24.26 10.40 -22.49
N ILE A 535 -23.23 11.16 -22.13
CA ILE A 535 -22.77 11.36 -20.76
C ILE A 535 -22.79 12.86 -20.50
N ALA A 536 -23.70 13.34 -19.66
CA ALA A 536 -23.86 14.77 -19.41
C ALA A 536 -22.78 15.27 -18.44
N ASP A 537 -22.31 16.49 -18.63
CA ASP A 537 -21.46 17.15 -17.63
C ASP A 537 -22.28 17.51 -16.38
N SER A 538 -21.61 17.70 -15.25
CA SER A 538 -22.24 18.17 -14.01
C SER A 538 -23.07 19.43 -14.27
N GLY A 539 -24.34 19.38 -13.89
CA GLY A 539 -25.30 20.47 -14.12
C GLY A 539 -26.08 20.39 -15.44
N TYR A 540 -25.84 19.38 -16.26
CA TYR A 540 -26.53 19.18 -17.53
C TYR A 540 -27.22 17.82 -17.59
N ILE A 541 -28.13 17.68 -18.55
CA ILE A 541 -28.80 16.44 -18.88
C ILE A 541 -28.84 16.25 -20.39
N PHE A 542 -28.83 15.01 -20.83
CA PHE A 542 -29.03 14.69 -22.23
C PHE A 542 -30.46 15.06 -22.68
N SER A 543 -30.56 15.88 -23.73
CA SER A 543 -31.83 16.31 -24.31
C SER A 543 -32.25 15.37 -25.45
N ASN A 544 -31.44 15.31 -26.49
CA ASN A 544 -31.75 14.55 -27.71
C ASN A 544 -30.54 14.39 -28.61
N TRP A 545 -30.62 13.42 -29.52
CA TRP A 545 -29.73 13.27 -30.66
C TRP A 545 -30.16 14.18 -31.81
N SER A 546 -29.19 14.60 -32.62
CA SER A 546 -29.40 15.25 -33.91
C SER A 546 -28.40 14.74 -34.96
N GLY A 547 -28.60 15.13 -36.22
CA GLY A 547 -27.82 14.63 -37.36
C GLY A 547 -28.51 13.42 -38.01
N ASP A 548 -27.77 12.35 -38.22
CA ASP A 548 -28.25 11.07 -38.75
C ASP A 548 -28.91 10.17 -37.68
N ALA A 549 -28.94 10.63 -36.43
CA ALA A 549 -29.78 10.09 -35.35
C ALA A 549 -30.76 11.16 -34.86
N SER A 550 -31.84 10.74 -34.19
CA SER A 550 -32.83 11.67 -33.65
C SER A 550 -33.57 11.10 -32.44
N GLY A 551 -34.21 11.98 -31.67
CA GLY A 551 -34.97 11.61 -30.48
C GLY A 551 -34.09 11.46 -29.24
N SER A 552 -34.65 10.89 -28.18
CA SER A 552 -34.02 10.82 -26.85
C SER A 552 -33.67 9.40 -26.40
N ALA A 553 -33.57 8.45 -27.33
CA ALA A 553 -33.16 7.09 -27.02
C ALA A 553 -31.75 7.09 -26.40
N ASN A 554 -31.54 6.40 -25.29
CA ASN A 554 -30.24 6.31 -24.62
C ASN A 554 -30.03 4.86 -24.14
N PRO A 555 -29.10 4.09 -24.72
CA PRO A 555 -28.25 4.47 -25.87
C PRO A 555 -29.04 4.63 -27.18
N VAL A 556 -28.43 5.28 -28.19
CA VAL A 556 -28.92 5.26 -29.58
C VAL A 556 -28.07 4.33 -30.42
N THR A 557 -28.71 3.50 -31.25
CA THR A 557 -28.02 2.62 -32.19
C THR A 557 -27.99 3.25 -33.58
N VAL A 558 -26.80 3.34 -34.18
CA VAL A 558 -26.58 3.82 -35.55
C VAL A 558 -26.12 2.66 -36.43
N THR A 559 -26.87 2.36 -37.49
CA THR A 559 -26.46 1.37 -38.50
C THR A 559 -25.67 2.03 -39.62
N MET A 560 -24.43 1.61 -39.81
CA MET A 560 -23.49 2.17 -40.77
C MET A 560 -23.74 1.64 -42.18
N ASN A 561 -24.35 2.45 -43.04
CA ASN A 561 -24.61 2.14 -44.46
C ASN A 561 -24.20 3.28 -45.43
N SER A 562 -23.67 4.35 -44.86
CA SER A 562 -23.07 5.53 -45.47
C SER A 562 -22.21 6.18 -44.39
N ASP A 563 -21.47 7.23 -44.72
CA ASP A 563 -20.95 8.12 -43.70
C ASP A 563 -22.11 8.73 -42.91
N LYS A 564 -21.93 8.88 -41.59
CA LYS A 564 -22.93 9.33 -40.62
C LYS A 564 -22.34 10.40 -39.72
N SER A 565 -23.16 11.39 -39.32
CA SER A 565 -22.82 12.32 -38.24
C SER A 565 -23.92 12.33 -37.19
N VAL A 566 -23.57 12.13 -35.92
CA VAL A 566 -24.49 12.13 -34.79
C VAL A 566 -24.00 13.07 -33.71
N THR A 567 -24.89 13.96 -33.25
CA THR A 567 -24.58 14.93 -32.21
C THR A 567 -25.43 14.66 -30.96
N ALA A 568 -24.81 14.53 -29.80
CA ALA A 568 -25.51 14.56 -28.51
C ALA A 568 -25.74 16.01 -28.08
N ASN A 569 -27.00 16.37 -27.80
CA ASN A 569 -27.35 17.70 -27.30
C ASN A 569 -27.73 17.61 -25.83
N PHE A 570 -27.23 18.55 -25.04
CA PHE A 570 -27.41 18.64 -23.60
C PHE A 570 -28.09 19.96 -23.24
N ILE A 571 -28.89 19.94 -22.18
CA ILE A 571 -29.54 21.13 -21.62
C ILE A 571 -29.22 21.23 -20.14
N ALA A 572 -29.20 22.45 -19.61
CA ALA A 572 -29.00 22.66 -18.18
C ALA A 572 -30.10 21.94 -17.37
N ALA A 573 -29.71 21.25 -16.31
CA ALA A 573 -30.65 20.62 -15.40
C ALA A 573 -31.53 21.67 -14.73
N GLY A 574 -32.84 21.43 -14.65
CA GLY A 574 -33.79 22.34 -14.00
C GLY A 574 -33.58 22.42 -12.48
N ALA A 575 -34.20 23.42 -11.83
CA ALA A 575 -34.19 23.54 -10.37
C ALA A 575 -34.80 22.30 -9.70
N LEU A 576 -34.30 21.95 -8.50
CA LEU A 576 -34.87 20.88 -7.68
C LEU A 576 -36.37 21.08 -7.46
N ALA A 577 -37.16 20.05 -7.79
CA ALA A 577 -38.60 20.03 -7.61
C ALA A 577 -39.07 18.92 -6.67
N TYR A 578 -38.51 17.71 -6.77
CA TYR A 578 -38.87 16.58 -5.89
C TYR A 578 -37.73 15.57 -5.78
N PHE A 579 -37.84 14.58 -4.89
CA PHE A 579 -36.89 13.47 -4.79
C PHE A 579 -37.60 12.17 -5.15
N VAL A 580 -36.86 11.25 -5.78
CA VAL A 580 -37.24 9.84 -5.93
C VAL A 580 -36.40 9.03 -4.96
N VAL A 581 -37.06 8.18 -4.19
CA VAL A 581 -36.41 7.31 -3.20
C VAL A 581 -36.53 5.88 -3.69
N ASP A 582 -35.41 5.19 -3.84
CA ASP A 582 -35.34 3.77 -4.18
C ASP A 582 -34.78 2.97 -3.00
N ALA A 583 -35.57 2.00 -2.54
CA ALA A 583 -35.27 1.17 -1.39
C ALA A 583 -35.63 -0.29 -1.73
N PRO A 584 -34.97 -1.29 -1.10
CA PRO A 584 -35.31 -2.69 -1.32
C PRO A 584 -36.77 -2.98 -0.98
N ALA A 585 -37.44 -3.76 -1.83
CA ALA A 585 -38.84 -4.13 -1.62
C ALA A 585 -39.08 -4.94 -0.33
N ASN A 586 -38.04 -5.60 0.21
CA ASN A 586 -38.08 -6.35 1.46
C ASN A 586 -36.76 -6.19 2.23
N GLY A 587 -36.82 -6.21 3.56
CA GLY A 587 -35.66 -6.16 4.44
C GLY A 587 -35.97 -6.73 5.82
N THR A 588 -34.94 -6.89 6.65
CA THR A 588 -35.09 -7.31 8.05
C THR A 588 -34.91 -6.10 8.96
N ALA A 589 -35.87 -5.84 9.86
CA ALA A 589 -35.76 -4.74 10.82
C ALA A 589 -34.46 -4.83 11.63
N GLY A 590 -33.80 -3.70 11.83
CA GLY A 590 -32.49 -3.60 12.49
C GLY A 590 -31.29 -4.01 11.62
N THR A 591 -31.49 -4.50 10.40
CA THR A 591 -30.40 -4.84 9.47
C THR A 591 -30.18 -3.71 8.46
N ALA A 592 -28.92 -3.47 8.10
CA ALA A 592 -28.53 -2.43 7.15
C ALA A 592 -28.97 -2.77 5.71
N PHE A 593 -29.36 -1.74 4.95
CA PHE A 593 -29.64 -1.81 3.53
C PHE A 593 -29.21 -0.53 2.80
N SER A 594 -29.11 -0.62 1.48
CA SER A 594 -28.82 0.53 0.60
C SER A 594 -30.08 1.30 0.24
N LEU A 595 -30.05 2.61 0.43
CA LEU A 595 -31.09 3.54 0.01
C LEU A 595 -30.51 4.53 -1.00
N THR A 596 -31.21 4.75 -2.12
CA THR A 596 -30.82 5.75 -3.11
C THR A 596 -31.84 6.88 -3.13
N VAL A 597 -31.38 8.11 -3.04
CA VAL A 597 -32.20 9.32 -3.17
C VAL A 597 -31.74 10.08 -4.40
N THR A 598 -32.61 10.22 -5.38
CA THR A 598 -32.35 10.94 -6.63
C THR A 598 -33.11 12.24 -6.65
N ALA A 599 -32.40 13.35 -6.74
CA ALA A 599 -32.98 14.68 -6.82
C ALA A 599 -33.51 14.95 -8.24
N LYS A 600 -34.77 15.36 -8.36
CA LYS A 600 -35.49 15.53 -9.62
C LYS A 600 -35.98 16.95 -9.85
N ASP A 601 -35.90 17.44 -11.08
CA ASP A 601 -36.53 18.69 -11.52
C ASP A 601 -38.03 18.49 -11.80
N SER A 602 -38.74 19.56 -12.17
CA SER A 602 -40.19 19.53 -12.41
C SER A 602 -40.61 18.67 -13.61
N LEU A 603 -39.67 18.26 -14.45
CA LEU A 603 -39.88 17.40 -15.61
C LEU A 603 -39.51 15.94 -15.30
N GLY A 604 -38.99 15.66 -14.10
CA GLY A 604 -38.55 14.34 -13.65
C GLY A 604 -37.14 13.95 -14.07
N ASN A 605 -36.35 14.91 -14.54
CA ASN A 605 -34.94 14.71 -14.82
C ASN A 605 -34.13 14.81 -13.54
N THR A 606 -32.98 14.13 -13.47
CA THR A 606 -32.09 14.27 -12.32
C THR A 606 -31.43 15.66 -12.31
N THR A 607 -31.28 16.28 -11.14
CA THR A 607 -30.70 17.62 -10.99
C THR A 607 -29.76 17.69 -9.80
N ILE A 608 -28.68 18.46 -9.96
CA ILE A 608 -27.72 18.75 -8.89
C ILE A 608 -28.08 19.99 -8.07
N ALA A 609 -29.19 20.64 -8.37
CA ALA A 609 -29.63 21.88 -7.70
C ALA A 609 -30.18 21.64 -6.28
N VAL A 610 -29.59 20.69 -5.54
CA VAL A 610 -29.87 20.43 -4.14
C VAL A 610 -29.12 21.44 -3.30
N SER A 611 -29.82 22.11 -2.39
CA SER A 611 -29.21 23.06 -1.46
C SER A 611 -29.79 22.86 -0.06
N GLY A 612 -28.96 23.11 0.95
CA GLY A 612 -29.34 22.92 2.35
C GLY A 612 -29.38 21.45 2.74
N ILE A 613 -30.31 21.11 3.64
CA ILE A 613 -30.43 19.77 4.22
C ILE A 613 -31.71 19.11 3.70
N THR A 614 -31.56 17.93 3.09
CA THR A 614 -32.67 17.05 2.73
C THR A 614 -33.01 16.16 3.92
N THR A 615 -34.23 16.24 4.44
CA THR A 615 -34.68 15.42 5.57
C THR A 615 -35.23 14.09 5.09
N LEU A 616 -34.80 13.00 5.74
CA LEU A 616 -35.31 11.66 5.50
C LEU A 616 -36.17 11.22 6.68
N SER A 617 -37.35 10.68 6.40
CA SER A 617 -38.30 10.22 7.41
C SER A 617 -38.73 8.79 7.13
N VAL A 618 -39.49 8.20 8.06
CA VAL A 618 -40.23 6.97 7.84
C VAL A 618 -41.60 7.13 8.51
N ASP A 619 -42.63 6.54 7.92
CA ASP A 619 -44.01 6.63 8.39
C ASP A 619 -44.23 6.13 9.84
N SER A 620 -43.44 5.16 10.30
CA SER A 620 -43.42 4.66 11.69
C SER A 620 -42.05 4.09 12.06
N GLY A 621 -41.66 4.25 13.33
CA GLY A 621 -40.36 3.81 13.85
C GLY A 621 -39.26 4.86 13.66
N THR A 622 -38.01 4.40 13.51
CA THR A 622 -36.84 5.26 13.32
C THR A 622 -35.98 4.78 12.16
N ILE A 623 -35.39 5.72 11.43
CA ILE A 623 -34.40 5.49 10.38
C ILE A 623 -33.03 6.00 10.86
N SER A 624 -31.94 5.26 10.61
CA SER A 624 -30.60 5.63 11.11
C SER A 624 -30.03 6.91 10.51
N GLN A 625 -30.43 7.26 9.28
CA GLN A 625 -30.09 8.52 8.64
C GLN A 625 -31.33 9.39 8.56
N THR A 626 -31.31 10.59 9.15
CA THR A 626 -32.46 11.51 9.16
C THR A 626 -32.24 12.77 8.32
N SER A 627 -31.02 12.99 7.85
CA SER A 627 -30.65 14.17 7.08
C SER A 627 -29.53 13.87 6.09
N ILE A 628 -29.61 14.45 4.90
CA ILE A 628 -28.59 14.41 3.86
C ILE A 628 -28.21 15.85 3.56
N ASP A 629 -26.96 16.22 3.80
CA ASP A 629 -26.44 17.53 3.38
C ASP A 629 -26.36 17.57 1.85
N ALA A 630 -26.51 18.75 1.25
CA ALA A 630 -26.36 18.93 -0.20
C ALA A 630 -25.02 18.39 -0.72
N SER A 631 -23.93 18.49 0.06
CA SER A 631 -22.61 17.92 -0.26
C SER A 631 -22.58 16.38 -0.29
N GLY A 632 -23.61 15.71 0.20
CA GLY A 632 -23.75 14.26 0.11
C GLY A 632 -24.23 13.79 -1.27
N PHE A 633 -24.88 14.65 -2.06
CA PHE A 633 -25.27 14.29 -3.42
C PHE A 633 -24.05 14.36 -4.33
N THR A 634 -23.88 13.36 -5.19
CA THR A 634 -22.85 13.39 -6.23
C THR A 634 -23.17 14.44 -7.28
N ASP A 635 -22.20 14.71 -8.16
CA ASP A 635 -22.36 15.58 -9.32
C ASP A 635 -23.42 15.09 -10.34
N ASP A 636 -24.04 13.93 -10.08
CA ASP A 636 -25.18 13.40 -10.83
C ASP A 636 -26.52 13.61 -10.08
N GLY A 637 -26.55 14.34 -8.97
CA GLY A 637 -27.77 14.60 -8.20
C GLY A 637 -28.32 13.37 -7.46
N ILE A 638 -27.45 12.41 -7.15
CA ILE A 638 -27.79 11.16 -6.48
C ILE A 638 -27.04 11.06 -5.15
N TRP A 639 -27.76 10.69 -4.09
CA TRP A 639 -27.17 10.28 -2.84
C TRP A 639 -27.42 8.78 -2.62
N THR A 640 -26.39 8.04 -2.19
CA THR A 640 -26.50 6.61 -1.85
C THR A 640 -26.06 6.40 -0.41
N GLY A 641 -26.95 5.87 0.43
CA GLY A 641 -26.65 5.47 1.80
C GLY A 641 -26.59 3.95 1.92
N PRO A 642 -25.40 3.31 2.03
CA PRO A 642 -25.29 1.85 2.05
C PRO A 642 -25.65 1.20 3.41
N ASN A 643 -25.75 2.00 4.48
CA ASN A 643 -25.88 1.51 5.86
C ASN A 643 -27.15 2.04 6.56
N ILE A 644 -28.28 2.04 5.85
CA ILE A 644 -29.56 2.51 6.39
C ILE A 644 -30.25 1.38 7.15
N THR A 645 -30.77 1.66 8.34
CA THR A 645 -31.51 0.70 9.16
C THR A 645 -32.88 1.28 9.55
N LEU A 646 -33.89 0.41 9.62
CA LEU A 646 -35.21 0.72 10.18
C LEU A 646 -35.43 -0.09 11.45
N SER A 647 -35.99 0.53 12.49
CA SER A 647 -36.16 -0.11 13.81
C SER A 647 -37.37 -1.03 13.95
N GLU A 648 -38.34 -0.97 13.03
CA GLU A 648 -39.60 -1.71 13.14
C GLU A 648 -39.88 -2.59 11.91
N ALA A 649 -40.58 -3.72 12.13
CA ALA A 649 -41.06 -4.60 11.08
C ALA A 649 -42.44 -4.21 10.55
N GLY A 650 -42.73 -4.55 9.29
CA GLY A 650 -44.01 -4.29 8.61
C GLY A 650 -43.81 -3.53 7.30
N SER A 651 -44.90 -3.19 6.61
CA SER A 651 -44.84 -2.28 5.46
C SER A 651 -44.48 -0.89 5.97
N ARG A 652 -43.43 -0.29 5.39
CA ARG A 652 -42.92 1.03 5.75
C ARG A 652 -42.76 1.88 4.50
N THR A 653 -43.02 3.17 4.63
CA THR A 653 -42.78 4.17 3.58
C THR A 653 -41.73 5.15 4.11
N ILE A 654 -40.62 5.25 3.38
CA ILE A 654 -39.53 6.18 3.64
C ILE A 654 -39.86 7.51 2.99
#